data_AF-A0A8C5MM00-F1
#
_entry.id   AF-A0A8C5MM00-F1
#
_cell.length_a   1.000
_cell.length_b   1.000
_cell.length_c   1.000
_cell.angle_alpha   90.00
_cell.angle_beta   90.00
_cell.angle_gamma   90.00
#
_symmetry.space_group_name_H-M   'P 1'
#
loop_
_entity.id
_entity.type
_entity.pdbx_description
1 polymer ?
#
loop_
_entity_poly.entity_id
_entity_poly.type
_entity_poly.pdbx_seq_one_letter_code
_entity_poly.pdbx_strand_id
1 'polypeptide(L)'
;MARPAQGRDPVGSLLVQVQNDLEELKKRLTHSSIQEHGQTVDIQALQTAINRTERGLKKHTESYLSYISCEPVTLLNEGSKDKYIPHVMKWSNLMDSAKQTQRTLPLNFPDTRHQGLGTSSQLSPGQQHKLSLNNRIIYNPESLVNRDLLNQTHGISLPLINCKQKTYMPLEKIARGSTVSNLIVLPATNRIDASLPPPPVPDKDMQRGILSLLQRGLIPPAANISLVPPPILPRSIPLHSVKAKRTSVPTQPQEKESPNTADVASKPYRYLGSAISDTQPSNPQLQEDGLETPHPSLRSATGGRTQTSENMCSKDPLSRATSTSQGCWELTPFLQPNGLGFTIYNGFIDPNAADFKAFQQHFCLLGGSYLTILQRLQNLLQEYAVPVAVVNGGSLREISLNLELGLIPSVNQLLSIVENISSVRKLLGIPGQRYKGRHGRKAAVVTVQTAWRGYRDRKAYLAYRRERRAAGVISIFWLLYVQKSRVRKLLKESRERQLQNFRARAKHLASNWNHIRTCRRSIIHIPSLGYTERQRSQTSDLHILQNLQIGRLCDVADPNVNVIYVSPVELDEETQQYYRRLLGLRPAVVSGNSQDARELHDRFTILVPEAIGSFPGHHMCLSTLLKYSPKTLQRIRNLIQGREAYIVGGVLHSDDLAVADLLGVPILGTEPELAHLYRTKSGSKRIFISACIPTPPGVYDIYNEQQFLDSLGQLIVSNLHVSRWLFKVDNEFGGSGTAFCDIAMHLPSYSWALREQQRYGPDVWKQKWAQEKALRRIKGDLPVVLERHTETVDRRRYPTWESFIQALVSSGGIIEAYPPTESITCLTLDLLIQPDGGIDMVSCGDQIHGSSPFECIGTTVPQCSIPPEILTSICNQVGEACRTRGICGYLSLDLLSFIDPQNLNQQIWATDLDVCYSDQLAMTQLLLYLTGGTLDCTNGWLRVPNNPSITEHSKPRNQPTATPPITNRVGVLSTRLVHTNLSMVYYNVFFKMCRAHGIGFDVKEKQGTVFLLLENQKRHRLGMLSIAEDLQGALMTFARNLFVIHQEISTPNMQGETNFKKTVLEIENILGVTEENKLKFEESEANDNLPVNP
;
A
#
# COMPACT_ATOMS: atom_id res chain seq x y z
N MET A 1 -37.00 -32.82 -53.40
CA MET A 1 -38.35 -32.23 -53.59
C MET A 1 -39.30 -32.81 -52.56
N ALA A 2 -40.36 -32.08 -52.19
CA ALA A 2 -41.60 -32.54 -51.56
C ALA A 2 -41.63 -33.10 -50.09
N ARG A 3 -41.76 -32.13 -49.15
CA ARG A 3 -42.77 -32.07 -48.05
C ARG A 3 -42.65 -32.98 -46.78
N PRO A 4 -43.30 -32.58 -45.65
CA PRO A 4 -42.67 -32.65 -44.31
C PRO A 4 -43.33 -33.61 -43.31
N ALA A 5 -42.63 -33.87 -42.21
CA ALA A 5 -43.20 -34.45 -40.98
C ALA A 5 -43.77 -33.36 -40.05
N GLN A 6 -44.87 -33.68 -39.36
CA GLN A 6 -45.62 -32.76 -38.49
C GLN A 6 -45.01 -32.66 -37.09
N GLY A 7 -45.02 -31.45 -36.51
CA GLY A 7 -44.78 -31.28 -35.08
C GLY A 7 -45.94 -31.83 -34.24
N ARG A 8 -45.63 -32.43 -33.09
CA ARG A 8 -46.61 -32.74 -32.04
C ARG A 8 -46.54 -31.65 -30.98
N ASP A 9 -47.68 -31.07 -30.65
CA ASP A 9 -47.86 -30.15 -29.54
C ASP A 9 -48.04 -30.96 -28.24
N PRO A 10 -47.09 -30.94 -27.29
CA PRO A 10 -47.16 -31.76 -26.08
C PRO A 10 -48.28 -31.31 -25.14
N VAL A 11 -48.61 -30.00 -25.13
CA VAL A 11 -49.75 -29.46 -24.39
C VAL A 11 -51.05 -29.97 -25.01
N GLY A 12 -51.09 -30.06 -26.34
CA GLY A 12 -52.18 -30.70 -27.08
C GLY A 12 -52.42 -32.16 -26.66
N SER A 13 -51.38 -33.00 -26.56
CA SER A 13 -51.53 -34.38 -26.07
C SER A 13 -52.01 -34.46 -24.62
N LEU A 14 -51.55 -33.55 -23.74
CA LEU A 14 -51.92 -33.55 -22.33
C LEU A 14 -53.37 -33.08 -22.13
N LEU A 15 -53.83 -32.08 -22.89
CA LEU A 15 -55.23 -31.67 -22.95
C LEU A 15 -56.13 -32.78 -23.51
N VAL A 16 -55.68 -33.51 -24.54
CA VAL A 16 -56.39 -34.70 -25.05
C VAL A 16 -56.43 -35.81 -24.01
N GLN A 17 -55.39 -36.03 -23.22
CA GLN A 17 -55.38 -37.02 -22.14
C GLN A 17 -56.34 -36.62 -21.01
N VAL A 18 -56.30 -35.37 -20.54
CA VAL A 18 -57.27 -34.86 -19.55
C VAL A 18 -58.70 -34.89 -20.08
N GLN A 19 -58.92 -34.62 -21.38
CA GLN A 19 -60.23 -34.76 -22.01
C GLN A 19 -60.67 -36.23 -22.07
N ASN A 20 -59.78 -37.16 -22.42
CA ASN A 20 -60.08 -38.60 -22.44
C ASN A 20 -60.39 -39.12 -21.03
N ASP A 21 -59.64 -38.72 -20.01
CA ASP A 21 -59.87 -39.08 -18.61
C ASP A 21 -61.21 -38.51 -18.11
N LEU A 22 -61.55 -37.27 -18.47
CA LEU A 22 -62.86 -36.66 -18.17
C LEU A 22 -64.00 -37.34 -18.96
N GLU A 23 -63.77 -37.76 -20.21
CA GLU A 23 -64.74 -38.51 -21.00
C GLU A 23 -64.94 -39.93 -20.49
N GLU A 24 -63.89 -40.59 -19.97
CA GLU A 24 -64.01 -41.90 -19.34
C GLU A 24 -64.73 -41.79 -18.00
N LEU A 25 -64.40 -40.78 -17.18
CA LEU A 25 -65.08 -40.50 -15.92
C LEU A 25 -66.56 -40.13 -16.17
N LYS A 26 -66.86 -39.37 -17.24
CA LYS A 26 -68.21 -39.10 -17.73
C LYS A 26 -68.93 -40.37 -18.19
N LYS A 27 -68.28 -41.25 -18.96
CA LYS A 27 -68.84 -42.55 -19.40
C LYS A 27 -69.18 -43.43 -18.20
N ARG A 28 -68.27 -43.54 -17.23
CA ARG A 28 -68.48 -44.29 -15.98
C ARG A 28 -69.66 -43.71 -15.18
N LEU A 29 -69.78 -42.39 -15.07
CA LEU A 29 -70.94 -41.73 -14.42
C LEU A 29 -72.25 -41.98 -15.18
N THR A 30 -72.26 -41.93 -16.52
CA THR A 30 -73.48 -42.21 -17.32
C THR A 30 -73.90 -43.67 -17.30
N HIS A 31 -72.96 -44.61 -17.14
CA HIS A 31 -73.28 -46.03 -16.97
C HIS A 31 -73.80 -46.36 -15.56
N SER A 32 -73.47 -45.56 -14.55
CA SER A 32 -74.03 -45.71 -13.19
C SER A 32 -75.39 -45.04 -12.97
N SER A 33 -75.89 -44.23 -13.91
CA SER A 33 -77.14 -43.46 -13.74
C SER A 33 -78.40 -44.10 -14.34
N ILE A 34 -78.32 -45.34 -14.85
CA ILE A 34 -79.48 -46.05 -15.44
C ILE A 34 -79.55 -47.49 -14.92
N GLN A 35 -79.92 -47.65 -13.65
CA GLN A 35 -80.70 -48.80 -13.19
C GLN A 35 -81.52 -48.41 -11.96
N GLU A 36 -82.82 -48.69 -12.03
CA GLU A 36 -83.75 -48.43 -10.93
C GLU A 36 -83.45 -49.39 -9.78
N HIS A 37 -82.73 -48.92 -8.76
CA HIS A 37 -82.94 -49.17 -7.31
C HIS A 37 -81.64 -48.88 -6.54
N GLY A 38 -81.59 -47.70 -5.88
CA GLY A 38 -80.78 -47.43 -4.69
C GLY A 38 -79.33 -47.93 -4.64
N GLN A 39 -78.42 -47.38 -5.44
CA GLN A 39 -77.00 -47.34 -5.10
C GLN A 39 -76.46 -45.92 -5.17
N THR A 40 -75.79 -45.50 -4.09
CA THR A 40 -75.10 -44.22 -3.99
C THR A 40 -73.87 -44.21 -4.88
N VAL A 41 -73.66 -43.12 -5.64
CA VAL A 41 -72.40 -42.88 -6.37
C VAL A 41 -71.23 -43.05 -5.41
N ASP A 42 -70.26 -43.89 -5.76
CA ASP A 42 -69.09 -44.13 -4.92
C ASP A 42 -68.17 -42.91 -4.92
N ILE A 43 -68.37 -42.06 -3.91
CA ILE A 43 -67.59 -40.85 -3.65
C ILE A 43 -66.10 -41.21 -3.46
N GLN A 44 -65.78 -42.40 -2.92
CA GLN A 44 -64.39 -42.82 -2.75
C GLN A 44 -63.73 -43.10 -4.10
N ALA A 45 -64.41 -43.75 -5.05
CA ALA A 45 -63.89 -43.92 -6.41
C ALA A 45 -63.65 -42.57 -7.11
N LEU A 46 -64.59 -41.62 -6.99
CA LEU A 46 -64.46 -40.28 -7.56
C LEU A 46 -63.29 -39.50 -6.93
N GLN A 47 -63.19 -39.54 -5.60
CA GLN A 47 -62.15 -38.86 -4.84
C GLN A 47 -60.78 -39.52 -5.03
N THR A 48 -60.72 -40.84 -5.30
CA THR A 48 -59.49 -41.55 -5.68
C THR A 48 -59.06 -41.17 -7.10
N ALA A 49 -59.99 -40.99 -8.04
CA ALA A 49 -59.70 -40.49 -9.38
C ALA A 49 -59.15 -39.07 -9.33
N ILE A 50 -59.80 -38.16 -8.59
CA ILE A 50 -59.32 -36.78 -8.36
C ILE A 50 -57.94 -36.79 -7.67
N ASN A 51 -57.75 -37.58 -6.60
CA ASN A 51 -56.44 -37.70 -5.93
C ASN A 51 -55.36 -38.38 -6.79
N ARG A 52 -55.72 -38.98 -7.94
CA ARG A 52 -54.79 -39.60 -8.89
C ARG A 52 -54.45 -38.65 -10.03
N THR A 53 -55.42 -37.90 -10.56
CA THR A 53 -55.16 -36.81 -11.50
C THR A 53 -54.42 -35.67 -10.82
N GLU A 54 -54.78 -35.29 -9.60
CA GLU A 54 -54.08 -34.26 -8.80
C GLU A 54 -52.66 -34.70 -8.43
N ARG A 55 -52.41 -35.97 -8.08
CA ARG A 55 -51.03 -36.48 -7.91
C ARG A 55 -50.27 -36.58 -9.23
N GLY A 56 -50.93 -36.90 -10.34
CA GLY A 56 -50.32 -36.87 -11.68
C GLY A 56 -49.87 -35.46 -12.04
N LEU A 57 -50.79 -34.49 -11.97
CA LEU A 57 -50.52 -33.07 -12.15
C LEU A 57 -49.44 -32.58 -11.20
N LYS A 58 -49.53 -32.89 -9.90
CA LYS A 58 -48.55 -32.44 -8.90
C LYS A 58 -47.17 -33.04 -9.17
N LYS A 59 -47.06 -34.35 -9.41
CA LYS A 59 -45.78 -34.99 -9.73
C LYS A 59 -45.19 -34.46 -11.03
N HIS A 60 -46.00 -34.22 -12.05
CA HIS A 60 -45.53 -33.68 -13.33
C HIS A 60 -45.22 -32.17 -13.24
N THR A 61 -45.89 -31.42 -12.36
CA THR A 61 -45.55 -30.03 -12.02
C THR A 61 -44.27 -29.97 -11.18
N GLU A 62 -44.06 -30.90 -10.27
CA GLU A 62 -42.81 -31.06 -9.50
C GLU A 62 -41.66 -31.47 -10.43
N SER A 63 -41.87 -32.40 -11.37
CA SER A 63 -40.93 -32.72 -12.45
C SER A 63 -40.63 -31.50 -13.33
N TYR A 64 -41.65 -30.77 -13.78
CA TYR A 64 -41.50 -29.55 -14.58
C TYR A 64 -40.79 -28.41 -13.81
N LEU A 65 -41.03 -28.29 -12.50
CA LEU A 65 -40.31 -27.35 -11.64
C LEU A 65 -38.86 -27.79 -11.41
N SER A 66 -38.59 -29.09 -11.26
CA SER A 66 -37.21 -29.63 -11.21
C SER A 66 -36.47 -29.50 -12.55
N TYR A 67 -37.21 -29.48 -13.66
CA TYR A 67 -36.70 -29.18 -15.00
C TYR A 67 -36.39 -27.67 -15.18
N ILE A 68 -37.07 -26.78 -14.44
CA ILE A 68 -36.78 -25.33 -14.41
C ILE A 68 -35.64 -25.00 -13.41
N SER A 69 -35.51 -25.72 -12.30
CA SER A 69 -34.39 -25.57 -11.36
C SER A 69 -33.21 -26.45 -11.78
N CYS A 70 -32.27 -25.87 -12.52
CA CYS A 70 -31.16 -26.59 -13.14
C CYS A 70 -30.23 -27.29 -12.13
N GLU A 71 -30.45 -28.57 -11.83
CA GLU A 71 -29.36 -29.46 -11.38
C GLU A 71 -28.49 -29.86 -12.60
N PRO A 72 -27.21 -29.45 -12.67
CA PRO A 72 -26.41 -29.64 -13.87
C PRO A 72 -25.79 -31.05 -13.91
N VAL A 73 -26.46 -32.00 -14.58
CA VAL A 73 -25.87 -33.33 -14.88
C VAL A 73 -24.84 -33.20 -16.00
N THR A 74 -23.56 -33.32 -15.64
CA THR A 74 -22.44 -32.99 -16.54
C THR A 74 -21.90 -34.21 -17.25
N LEU A 75 -21.89 -34.18 -18.58
CA LEU A 75 -21.45 -35.30 -19.42
C LEU A 75 -19.94 -35.50 -19.39
N LEU A 76 -19.54 -36.77 -19.29
CA LEU A 76 -18.24 -37.25 -19.73
C LEU A 76 -18.18 -37.20 -21.26
N ASN A 77 -17.04 -36.78 -21.81
CA ASN A 77 -16.80 -36.79 -23.26
C ASN A 77 -15.57 -37.65 -23.59
N GLU A 78 -15.79 -38.84 -24.16
CA GLU A 78 -14.72 -39.64 -24.77
C GLU A 78 -14.49 -39.18 -26.20
N GLY A 79 -13.25 -38.78 -26.51
CA GLY A 79 -12.96 -38.02 -27.72
C GLY A 79 -12.77 -38.83 -29.00
N SER A 80 -12.66 -38.11 -30.12
CA SER A 80 -11.99 -38.59 -31.33
C SER A 80 -11.21 -37.45 -32.00
N LYS A 81 -10.20 -37.82 -32.79
CA LYS A 81 -9.20 -36.92 -33.40
C LYS A 81 -9.62 -36.61 -34.84
N ASP A 82 -9.28 -35.43 -35.39
CA ASP A 82 -8.14 -35.42 -36.32
C ASP A 82 -7.51 -34.05 -36.65
N LYS A 83 -6.29 -34.15 -37.19
CA LYS A 83 -5.26 -33.12 -37.42
C LYS A 83 -5.68 -31.93 -38.31
N TYR A 84 -4.98 -30.80 -38.09
CA TYR A 84 -4.35 -30.06 -39.19
C TYR A 84 -2.98 -29.48 -38.78
N ILE A 85 -2.01 -29.49 -39.69
CA ILE A 85 -0.63 -28.99 -39.49
C ILE A 85 -0.38 -27.84 -40.47
N PRO A 86 0.30 -26.77 -40.05
CA PRO A 86 1.28 -26.12 -40.93
C PRO A 86 2.70 -26.12 -40.34
N HIS A 87 3.68 -26.49 -41.17
CA HIS A 87 5.11 -26.34 -40.90
C HIS A 87 5.55 -24.87 -40.85
N VAL A 88 6.41 -24.48 -39.90
CA VAL A 88 7.50 -23.51 -40.12
C VAL A 88 8.78 -23.97 -39.39
N MET A 89 9.93 -23.62 -39.99
CA MET A 89 11.30 -24.12 -39.83
C MET A 89 11.93 -24.18 -38.42
N LYS A 90 12.81 -25.18 -38.25
CA LYS A 90 13.95 -25.17 -37.32
C LYS A 90 14.98 -24.12 -37.75
N TRP A 91 15.56 -23.39 -36.81
CA TRP A 91 16.93 -22.87 -36.90
C TRP A 91 17.73 -23.36 -35.68
N SER A 92 18.98 -23.78 -35.91
CA SER A 92 19.81 -24.45 -34.90
C SER A 92 21.00 -23.59 -34.47
N ASN A 93 21.18 -23.50 -33.16
CA ASN A 93 22.44 -23.35 -32.40
C ASN A 93 23.64 -22.61 -33.02
N LEU A 94 24.14 -21.61 -32.30
CA LEU A 94 25.56 -21.52 -31.91
C LEU A 94 25.80 -20.47 -30.80
N MET A 95 26.30 -20.94 -29.65
CA MET A 95 27.27 -20.36 -28.69
C MET A 95 27.27 -18.83 -28.34
N ASP A 96 27.64 -18.36 -27.13
CA ASP A 96 28.39 -19.02 -26.06
C ASP A 96 28.25 -18.43 -24.64
N SER A 97 28.70 -19.24 -23.67
CA SER A 97 29.19 -19.01 -22.31
C SER A 97 29.05 -17.65 -21.56
N ALA A 98 28.48 -17.73 -20.35
CA ALA A 98 28.94 -16.98 -19.16
C ALA A 98 28.57 -17.70 -17.85
N LYS A 99 29.43 -18.59 -17.34
CA LYS A 99 29.23 -19.24 -16.03
C LYS A 99 29.71 -18.32 -14.90
N GLN A 100 28.86 -17.97 -13.95
CA GLN A 100 29.29 -17.45 -12.64
C GLN A 100 28.86 -18.37 -11.50
N THR A 101 29.87 -18.93 -10.84
CA THR A 101 29.76 -19.80 -9.67
C THR A 101 29.51 -18.98 -8.41
N GLN A 102 28.34 -19.12 -7.80
CA GLN A 102 28.12 -18.68 -6.42
C GLN A 102 28.33 -19.87 -5.46
N ARG A 103 29.31 -19.72 -4.57
CA ARG A 103 29.60 -20.71 -3.51
C ARG A 103 28.59 -20.57 -2.38
N THR A 104 27.88 -21.65 -2.08
CA THR A 104 27.16 -21.82 -0.82
C THR A 104 28.15 -22.02 0.33
N LEU A 105 27.86 -21.41 1.49
CA LEU A 105 28.51 -21.68 2.77
C LEU A 105 27.42 -22.05 3.79
N PRO A 106 27.52 -23.21 4.46
CA PRO A 106 26.58 -23.59 5.51
C PRO A 106 26.96 -22.93 6.84
N LEU A 107 25.96 -22.52 7.63
CA LEU A 107 26.15 -22.01 8.99
C LEU A 107 25.10 -22.63 9.91
N ASN A 108 25.55 -23.63 10.69
CA ASN A 108 24.77 -24.25 11.75
C ASN A 108 24.58 -23.26 12.92
N PHE A 109 23.39 -23.26 13.52
CA PHE A 109 23.15 -22.62 14.81
C PHE A 109 23.18 -23.66 15.93
N PRO A 110 23.86 -23.41 17.07
CA PRO A 110 23.73 -24.25 18.25
C PRO A 110 22.45 -23.87 19.02
N ASP A 111 21.70 -24.88 19.48
CA ASP A 111 20.58 -24.69 20.39
C ASP A 111 21.01 -23.99 21.69
N THR A 112 20.23 -23.00 22.14
CA THR A 112 20.32 -22.53 23.53
C THR A 112 18.91 -22.25 24.05
N ARG A 113 18.45 -23.11 24.97
CA ARG A 113 17.16 -22.97 25.65
C ARG A 113 17.17 -21.71 26.52
N HIS A 114 16.22 -20.80 26.33
CA HIS A 114 15.87 -19.79 27.32
C HIS A 114 14.39 -19.90 27.69
N GLN A 115 14.13 -20.03 28.99
CA GLN A 115 12.80 -20.14 29.56
C GLN A 115 12.16 -18.75 29.73
N GLY A 116 10.92 -18.65 29.26
CA GLY A 116 9.81 -17.89 29.87
C GLY A 116 10.01 -16.46 30.36
N LEU A 117 9.42 -15.51 29.63
CA LEU A 117 8.54 -14.51 30.26
C LEU A 117 7.16 -14.63 29.59
N GLY A 118 6.13 -14.96 30.37
CA GLY A 118 4.82 -15.32 29.82
C GLY A 118 3.89 -14.13 29.62
N THR A 119 3.42 -13.96 28.37
CA THR A 119 1.99 -13.77 27.97
C THR A 119 1.97 -13.65 26.44
N SER A 120 1.91 -14.77 25.71
CA SER A 120 2.03 -14.79 24.24
C SER A 120 1.03 -15.72 23.54
N SER A 121 -0.13 -15.97 24.17
CA SER A 121 -1.17 -16.90 23.68
C SER A 121 -2.17 -16.29 22.68
N GLN A 122 -2.01 -15.03 22.27
CA GLN A 122 -2.98 -14.31 21.41
C GLN A 122 -2.41 -13.77 20.09
N LEU A 123 -1.12 -13.95 19.80
CA LEU A 123 -0.52 -13.45 18.55
C LEU A 123 -0.71 -14.48 17.44
N SER A 124 -1.31 -14.08 16.31
CA SER A 124 -1.42 -14.96 15.14
C SER A 124 -0.04 -15.32 14.57
N PRO A 125 0.13 -16.44 13.84
CA PRO A 125 1.42 -16.82 13.26
C PRO A 125 2.06 -15.71 12.41
N GLY A 126 1.27 -14.98 11.63
CA GLY A 126 1.74 -13.80 10.88
C GLY A 126 2.21 -12.63 11.77
N GLN A 127 1.58 -12.40 12.92
CA GLN A 127 2.04 -11.40 13.90
C GLN A 127 3.32 -11.85 14.61
N GLN A 128 3.45 -13.13 14.95
CA GLN A 128 4.68 -13.71 15.52
C GLN A 128 5.83 -13.65 14.51
N HIS A 129 5.58 -13.96 13.24
CA HIS A 129 6.54 -13.84 12.16
C HIS A 129 6.98 -12.38 11.96
N LYS A 130 6.04 -11.43 11.96
CA LYS A 130 6.33 -9.98 11.89
C LYS A 130 7.17 -9.48 13.07
N LEU A 131 6.91 -9.96 14.28
CA LEU A 131 7.73 -9.67 15.47
C LEU A 131 9.13 -10.28 15.37
N SER A 132 9.24 -11.52 14.88
CA SER A 132 10.52 -12.18 14.59
C SER A 132 11.35 -11.40 13.57
N LEU A 133 10.73 -10.97 12.46
CA LEU A 133 11.34 -10.12 11.44
C LEU A 133 11.81 -8.77 12.02
N ASN A 134 10.97 -8.09 12.80
CA ASN A 134 11.33 -6.84 13.48
C ASN A 134 12.53 -7.02 14.43
N ASN A 135 12.60 -8.13 15.16
CA ASN A 135 13.77 -8.45 15.99
C ASN A 135 15.01 -8.70 15.13
N ARG A 136 14.89 -9.45 14.01
CA ARG A 136 16.00 -9.75 13.08
C ARG A 136 16.60 -8.48 12.44
N ILE A 137 15.76 -7.48 12.16
CA ILE A 137 16.15 -6.15 11.68
C ILE A 137 17.02 -5.41 12.70
N ILE A 138 16.68 -5.48 14.00
CA ILE A 138 17.43 -4.81 15.08
C ILE A 138 18.84 -5.39 15.23
N TYR A 139 19.02 -6.69 14.98
CA TYR A 139 20.33 -7.36 15.07
C TYR A 139 21.32 -7.02 13.95
N ASN A 140 20.87 -6.49 12.79
CA ASN A 140 21.78 -6.06 11.73
C ASN A 140 21.26 -4.81 10.97
N PRO A 141 21.61 -3.58 11.42
CA PRO A 141 21.20 -2.32 10.80
C PRO A 141 22.05 -1.90 9.58
N GLU A 142 23.06 -2.69 9.18
CA GLU A 142 23.94 -2.38 8.05
C GLU A 142 23.48 -3.00 6.72
N SER A 143 22.68 -4.08 6.77
CA SER A 143 22.06 -4.69 5.58
C SER A 143 21.14 -3.71 4.85
N LEU A 144 21.36 -3.52 3.54
CA LEU A 144 20.55 -2.64 2.69
C LEU A 144 19.06 -3.01 2.73
N VAL A 145 18.74 -4.31 2.63
CA VAL A 145 17.36 -4.83 2.67
C VAL A 145 16.68 -4.49 4.00
N ASN A 146 17.39 -4.62 5.13
CA ASN A 146 16.85 -4.29 6.45
C ASN A 146 16.58 -2.78 6.61
N ARG A 147 17.36 -1.93 5.91
CA ARG A 147 17.22 -0.46 5.97
C ARG A 147 16.05 0.03 5.14
N ASP A 148 15.84 -0.55 3.96
CA ASP A 148 14.64 -0.28 3.17
C ASP A 148 13.38 -0.77 3.91
N LEU A 149 13.44 -1.94 4.54
CA LEU A 149 12.35 -2.47 5.35
C LEU A 149 12.07 -1.61 6.60
N LEU A 150 13.10 -1.09 7.28
CA LEU A 150 12.99 -0.08 8.38
C LEU A 150 12.33 1.22 7.92
N ASN A 151 12.70 1.69 6.73
CA ASN A 151 12.14 2.90 6.16
C ASN A 151 10.65 2.69 5.84
N GLN A 152 10.29 1.56 5.23
CA GLN A 152 8.91 1.19 4.90
C GLN A 152 8.04 0.94 6.16
N THR A 153 8.55 0.28 7.20
CA THR A 153 7.75 -0.08 8.40
C THR A 153 7.67 1.03 9.45
N HIS A 154 8.72 1.82 9.64
CA HIS A 154 8.79 2.80 10.73
C HIS A 154 8.94 4.27 10.26
N GLY A 155 9.27 4.49 8.98
CA GLY A 155 9.56 5.80 8.41
C GLY A 155 10.85 6.39 9.00
N ILE A 156 11.89 5.55 9.10
CA ILE A 156 13.21 5.88 9.64
C ILE A 156 14.28 5.59 8.57
N SER A 157 14.64 6.61 7.80
CA SER A 157 15.80 6.56 6.92
C SER A 157 17.09 6.73 7.73
N LEU A 158 17.78 5.63 8.03
CA LEU A 158 19.11 5.70 8.64
C LEU A 158 20.10 6.34 7.64
N PRO A 159 20.99 7.26 8.06
CA PRO A 159 21.97 7.87 7.16
C PRO A 159 22.95 6.82 6.64
N LEU A 160 23.24 6.86 5.34
CA LEU A 160 24.30 6.04 4.74
C LEU A 160 25.67 6.56 5.22
N ILE A 161 26.39 5.75 6.00
CA ILE A 161 27.78 6.05 6.39
C ILE A 161 28.71 5.69 5.22
N ASN A 162 28.56 6.45 4.13
CA ASN A 162 29.45 6.35 2.98
C ASN A 162 30.81 6.94 3.36
N CYS A 163 31.78 6.09 3.71
CA CYS A 163 33.19 6.47 3.74
C CYS A 163 33.73 6.64 2.31
N LYS A 164 33.23 7.65 1.58
CA LYS A 164 33.72 8.00 0.24
C LYS A 164 34.72 9.15 0.30
N GLN A 165 35.80 8.99 -0.44
CA GLN A 165 36.82 10.00 -0.68
C GLN A 165 36.21 11.23 -1.34
N LYS A 166 36.85 12.39 -1.13
CA LYS A 166 36.43 13.65 -1.74
C LYS A 166 36.80 13.68 -3.21
N THR A 167 35.79 13.71 -4.09
CA THR A 167 35.91 14.33 -5.41
C THR A 167 35.16 15.66 -5.40
N TYR A 168 35.80 16.70 -5.93
CA TYR A 168 35.19 18.01 -6.11
C TYR A 168 34.48 18.04 -7.46
N MET A 169 33.26 18.56 -7.50
CA MET A 169 32.58 19.00 -8.73
C MET A 169 32.03 20.42 -8.52
N PRO A 170 31.95 21.27 -9.57
CA PRO A 170 31.57 22.68 -9.41
C PRO A 170 30.08 22.85 -9.07
N LEU A 171 29.74 23.94 -8.38
CA LEU A 171 28.34 24.33 -8.14
C LEU A 171 27.78 25.06 -9.37
N GLU A 172 26.73 24.52 -9.97
CA GLU A 172 25.78 25.33 -10.74
C GLU A 172 24.79 26.05 -9.80
N LYS A 173 24.33 27.23 -10.22
CA LYS A 173 23.47 28.10 -9.42
C LYS A 173 22.01 27.63 -9.47
N ILE A 174 21.52 27.07 -8.37
CA ILE A 174 20.08 26.88 -8.16
C ILE A 174 19.44 28.25 -7.88
N ALA A 175 18.63 28.75 -8.81
CA ALA A 175 17.76 29.89 -8.57
C ALA A 175 16.65 29.51 -7.57
N ARG A 176 16.40 30.38 -6.58
CA ARG A 176 15.26 30.25 -5.65
C ARG A 176 14.42 31.52 -5.70
N GLY A 177 13.23 31.42 -6.30
CA GLY A 177 12.16 32.39 -6.05
C GLY A 177 11.63 32.21 -4.62
N SER A 178 11.21 33.30 -3.99
CA SER A 178 10.65 33.31 -2.63
C SER A 178 9.42 34.20 -2.59
N THR A 179 8.24 33.60 -2.36
CA THR A 179 6.95 34.29 -2.18
C THR A 179 6.81 34.87 -0.76
N VAL A 180 7.76 35.74 -0.38
CA VAL A 180 7.73 36.49 0.89
C VAL A 180 8.10 37.95 0.63
N SER A 181 7.25 38.87 1.07
CA SER A 181 7.39 40.32 0.89
C SER A 181 8.73 40.87 1.40
N ASN A 182 9.32 41.81 0.64
CA ASN A 182 10.60 42.49 0.89
C ASN A 182 10.93 42.68 2.40
N LEU A 183 11.83 41.84 2.92
CA LEU A 183 12.26 41.87 4.31
C LEU A 183 13.42 42.86 4.48
N ILE A 184 13.43 43.61 5.59
CA ILE A 184 14.59 44.42 5.99
C ILE A 184 15.73 43.47 6.35
N VAL A 185 16.85 43.66 5.67
CA VAL A 185 18.09 42.89 5.74
C VAL A 185 19.18 43.79 6.36
N LEU A 186 20.15 43.19 7.08
CA LEU A 186 21.28 43.93 7.65
C LEU A 186 21.97 44.82 6.58
N PRO A 187 22.21 46.12 6.83
CA PRO A 187 22.82 47.03 5.86
C PRO A 187 24.13 46.51 5.26
N ALA A 188 24.39 46.84 4.00
CA ALA A 188 25.56 46.34 3.27
C ALA A 188 26.90 46.73 3.94
N THR A 189 26.94 47.90 4.58
CA THR A 189 28.08 48.39 5.40
C THR A 189 28.44 47.41 6.52
N ASN A 190 27.46 47.04 7.37
CA ASN A 190 27.64 46.10 8.50
C ASN A 190 27.87 44.64 8.06
N ARG A 191 27.75 44.33 6.76
CA ARG A 191 28.11 43.02 6.19
C ARG A 191 29.57 42.95 5.72
N ILE A 192 30.18 44.11 5.47
CA ILE A 192 31.55 44.24 4.97
C ILE A 192 32.49 44.57 6.13
N ASP A 193 32.07 45.47 7.04
CA ASP A 193 32.81 45.82 8.25
C ASP A 193 32.09 45.29 9.50
N ALA A 194 32.75 44.34 10.18
CA ALA A 194 32.26 43.70 11.40
C ALA A 194 32.53 44.52 12.68
N SER A 195 33.20 45.69 12.58
CA SER A 195 33.44 46.60 13.71
C SER A 195 32.28 47.58 13.94
N LEU A 196 31.38 47.74 12.97
CA LEU A 196 30.23 48.65 13.06
C LEU A 196 29.12 48.09 13.97
N PRO A 197 28.55 48.90 14.88
CA PRO A 197 27.45 48.46 15.74
C PRO A 197 26.21 48.09 14.91
N PRO A 198 25.53 46.97 15.21
CA PRO A 198 24.33 46.55 14.49
C PRO A 198 23.15 47.50 14.77
N PRO A 199 22.24 47.71 13.80
CA PRO A 199 21.04 48.52 14.02
C PRO A 199 20.11 47.87 15.07
N PRO A 200 19.39 48.67 15.88
CA PRO A 200 18.47 48.16 16.89
C PRO A 200 17.32 47.37 16.25
N VAL A 201 16.94 46.26 16.88
CA VAL A 201 15.84 45.40 16.42
C VAL A 201 14.52 45.91 16.99
N PRO A 202 13.52 46.28 16.17
CA PRO A 202 12.22 46.74 16.67
C PRO A 202 11.34 45.59 17.18
N ASP A 203 10.46 45.86 18.15
CA ASP A 203 9.61 44.84 18.81
C ASP A 203 8.78 43.99 17.83
N LYS A 204 8.31 44.59 16.73
CA LYS A 204 7.56 43.91 15.65
C LYS A 204 8.36 42.78 15.00
N ASP A 205 9.70 42.89 14.96
CA ASP A 205 10.58 41.83 14.45
C ASP A 205 11.01 40.83 15.55
N MET A 206 11.00 41.24 16.83
CA MET A 206 11.17 40.29 17.95
C MET A 206 10.00 39.30 18.04
N GLN A 207 8.76 39.75 17.83
CA GLN A 207 7.56 38.89 17.80
C GLN A 207 7.60 37.80 16.72
N ARG A 208 8.41 37.97 15.67
CA ARG A 208 8.59 36.98 14.58
C ARG A 208 9.57 35.85 14.93
N GLY A 209 10.16 35.89 16.12
CA GLY A 209 10.97 34.82 16.69
C GLY A 209 12.43 34.82 16.25
N ILE A 210 13.28 34.29 17.13
CA ILE A 210 14.75 34.29 17.03
C ILE A 210 15.27 33.68 15.71
N LEU A 211 14.57 32.68 15.17
CA LEU A 211 14.98 32.02 13.92
C LEU A 211 14.83 32.96 12.70
N SER A 212 13.84 33.87 12.72
CA SER A 212 13.70 34.93 11.72
C SER A 212 14.86 35.94 11.81
N LEU A 213 15.21 36.36 13.03
CA LEU A 213 16.30 37.31 13.28
C LEU A 213 17.68 36.75 12.89
N LEU A 214 17.93 35.45 13.15
CA LEU A 214 19.13 34.74 12.70
C LEU A 214 19.18 34.61 11.17
N GLN A 215 18.07 34.25 10.51
CA GLN A 215 18.01 34.14 9.05
C GLN A 215 18.19 35.49 8.34
N ARG A 216 17.72 36.59 8.94
CA ARG A 216 17.88 37.96 8.42
C ARG A 216 19.25 38.58 8.74
N GLY A 217 20.08 37.90 9.53
CA GLY A 217 21.41 38.36 9.92
C GLY A 217 21.44 39.48 10.96
N LEU A 218 20.30 39.77 11.60
CA LEU A 218 20.18 40.77 12.66
C LEU A 218 20.80 40.30 13.98
N ILE A 219 20.86 38.97 14.19
CA ILE A 219 21.63 38.35 15.28
C ILE A 219 22.81 37.61 14.66
N PRO A 220 24.07 37.89 15.05
CA PRO A 220 25.23 37.13 14.61
C PRO A 220 25.11 35.65 15.04
N PRO A 221 25.43 34.67 14.17
CA PRO A 221 25.31 33.24 14.50
C PRO A 221 26.28 32.76 15.61
N ALA A 222 27.22 33.62 16.03
CA ALA A 222 28.13 33.41 17.16
C ALA A 222 27.62 34.00 18.48
N ALA A 223 26.53 34.78 18.51
CA ALA A 223 26.00 35.38 19.72
C ALA A 223 25.48 34.30 20.70
N ASN A 224 25.82 34.44 21.98
CA ASN A 224 25.26 33.60 23.05
C ASN A 224 23.88 34.13 23.44
N ILE A 225 22.83 33.50 22.90
CA ILE A 225 21.44 33.85 23.21
C ILE A 225 21.05 33.22 24.55
N SER A 226 21.14 34.01 25.63
CA SER A 226 20.65 33.64 26.95
C SER A 226 19.13 33.83 27.03
N LEU A 227 18.36 32.75 26.88
CA LEU A 227 16.93 32.76 27.16
C LEU A 227 16.70 32.70 28.68
N VAL A 228 16.09 33.74 29.23
CA VAL A 228 15.68 33.79 30.65
C VAL A 228 14.15 33.75 30.72
N PRO A 229 13.53 32.71 31.32
CA PRO A 229 14.13 31.48 31.84
C PRO A 229 14.40 30.43 30.73
N PRO A 230 15.40 29.54 30.89
CA PRO A 230 15.67 28.47 29.93
C PRO A 230 14.65 27.32 30.07
N PRO A 231 14.09 26.78 28.97
CA PRO A 231 13.08 25.71 29.02
C PRO A 231 13.65 24.31 29.35
N ILE A 232 14.97 24.17 29.49
CA ILE A 232 15.65 22.91 29.79
C ILE A 232 16.70 23.17 30.88
N LEU A 233 16.58 22.49 32.01
CA LEU A 233 17.61 22.45 33.05
C LEU A 233 18.57 21.28 32.77
N PRO A 234 19.86 21.53 32.45
CA PRO A 234 20.82 20.46 32.24
C PRO A 234 21.19 19.80 33.56
N ARG A 235 20.92 18.50 33.69
CA ARG A 235 21.40 17.64 34.79
C ARG A 235 22.33 16.59 34.20
N SER A 236 23.58 16.55 34.66
CA SER A 236 24.58 15.58 34.20
C SER A 236 24.25 14.17 34.69
N ILE A 237 24.32 13.18 33.80
CA ILE A 237 24.21 11.75 34.11
C ILE A 237 25.60 11.12 33.95
N PRO A 238 26.11 10.37 34.96
CA PRO A 238 27.38 9.67 34.81
C PRO A 238 27.26 8.50 33.83
N LEU A 239 28.16 8.45 32.85
CA LEU A 239 28.28 7.32 31.92
C LEU A 239 29.13 6.20 32.54
N HIS A 240 28.55 5.02 32.72
CA HIS A 240 29.32 3.84 33.15
C HIS A 240 30.32 3.42 32.07
N SER A 241 31.59 3.24 32.45
CA SER A 241 32.65 2.81 31.54
C SER A 241 32.62 1.29 31.32
N VAL A 242 32.78 0.84 30.08
CA VAL A 242 32.68 -0.58 29.63
C VAL A 242 33.94 -1.40 29.98
N LYS A 243 34.63 -1.07 31.08
CA LYS A 243 35.83 -1.76 31.57
C LYS A 243 35.83 -1.97 33.09
N ALA A 244 34.69 -2.36 33.64
CA ALA A 244 34.64 -3.04 34.94
C ALA A 244 34.68 -4.56 34.69
N LYS A 245 35.70 -5.25 35.25
CA LYS A 245 35.75 -6.72 35.23
C LYS A 245 34.53 -7.29 35.94
N ARG A 246 34.06 -8.46 35.49
CA ARG A 246 33.21 -9.32 36.32
C ARG A 246 33.93 -9.58 37.64
N THR A 247 33.35 -9.17 38.75
CA THR A 247 33.74 -9.59 40.10
C THR A 247 32.48 -10.07 40.78
N SER A 248 32.58 -11.23 41.43
CA SER A 248 31.45 -11.98 41.99
C SER A 248 30.73 -11.22 43.09
N VAL A 249 29.40 -11.32 43.09
CA VAL A 249 28.53 -10.90 44.20
C VAL A 249 28.39 -12.08 45.18
N PRO A 250 28.66 -11.91 46.47
CA PRO A 250 28.21 -12.82 47.53
C PRO A 250 26.77 -12.49 47.99
N THR A 251 26.10 -13.47 48.58
CA THR A 251 24.64 -13.54 48.69
C THR A 251 24.08 -13.06 50.05
N GLN A 252 23.19 -12.05 50.03
CA GLN A 252 22.07 -11.80 51.00
C GLN A 252 22.41 -11.50 52.49
N PRO A 253 21.46 -11.06 53.38
CA PRO A 253 19.99 -11.10 53.29
C PRO A 253 19.18 -9.81 53.63
N GLN A 254 17.87 -10.04 53.78
CA GLN A 254 16.65 -9.19 53.80
C GLN A 254 16.52 -8.12 54.90
N GLU A 255 15.63 -7.13 54.63
CA GLU A 255 14.52 -6.55 55.46
C GLU A 255 14.18 -5.12 54.94
N LYS A 256 13.01 -4.48 55.09
CA LYS A 256 11.56 -4.77 55.11
C LYS A 256 10.85 -3.37 55.13
N GLU A 257 9.63 -3.27 54.57
CA GLU A 257 8.55 -2.29 54.89
C GLU A 257 8.70 -0.73 54.64
N SER A 258 8.10 -0.26 53.52
CA SER A 258 7.03 0.79 53.32
C SER A 258 6.69 1.90 54.36
N PRO A 259 5.85 2.94 54.04
CA PRO A 259 5.70 3.80 52.84
C PRO A 259 5.40 5.32 53.15
N ASN A 260 4.96 6.12 52.15
CA ASN A 260 4.29 7.46 52.25
C ASN A 260 5.19 8.68 52.67
N THR A 261 4.91 9.97 52.37
CA THR A 261 3.84 10.69 51.63
C THR A 261 4.32 12.07 51.11
N ALA A 262 3.65 12.60 50.08
CA ALA A 262 3.26 14.01 49.83
C ALA A 262 4.23 15.23 50.00
N ASP A 263 4.22 16.07 48.93
CA ASP A 263 3.96 17.52 48.93
C ASP A 263 5.01 18.66 48.98
N VAL A 264 4.81 19.58 48.01
CA VAL A 264 4.83 21.06 48.08
C VAL A 264 6.16 21.84 48.28
N ALA A 265 6.69 22.29 47.12
CA ALA A 265 7.00 23.69 46.74
C ALA A 265 8.02 24.60 47.49
N SER A 266 8.52 25.56 46.70
CA SER A 266 9.12 26.87 47.06
C SER A 266 10.55 26.95 47.65
N LYS A 267 11.42 27.54 46.83
CA LYS A 267 12.66 28.30 47.17
C LYS A 267 12.33 29.52 48.08
N PRO A 268 13.28 30.33 48.65
CA PRO A 268 14.65 30.54 48.13
C PRO A 268 15.83 30.99 49.05
N TYR A 269 17.03 31.06 48.43
CA TYR A 269 18.22 31.88 48.71
C TYR A 269 18.82 32.00 50.13
N ARG A 270 20.11 31.61 50.27
CA ARG A 270 21.21 32.54 50.63
C ARG A 270 22.60 32.00 50.25
N TYR A 271 23.56 32.93 50.13
CA TYR A 271 24.98 32.72 49.78
C TYR A 271 25.86 32.93 51.02
N LEU A 272 27.15 32.60 50.89
CA LEU A 272 28.34 32.87 51.76
C LEU A 272 28.77 31.80 52.79
N GLY A 273 30.09 31.65 52.91
CA GLY A 273 30.75 30.99 54.06
C GLY A 273 31.94 30.09 53.68
N SER A 274 33.17 30.51 53.99
CA SER A 274 34.43 29.78 53.79
C SER A 274 35.18 29.57 55.11
N ALA A 275 35.80 28.39 55.33
CA ALA A 275 36.99 28.11 56.19
C ALA A 275 37.14 26.57 56.31
N ILE A 276 38.24 25.89 55.95
CA ILE A 276 39.64 25.83 56.49
C ILE A 276 39.82 24.70 57.54
N SER A 277 40.98 24.00 57.41
CA SER A 277 41.72 23.11 58.35
C SER A 277 41.13 21.75 58.77
N ASP A 278 41.91 20.69 59.07
CA ASP A 278 43.37 20.43 58.92
C ASP A 278 43.66 18.91 58.92
N THR A 279 44.75 18.45 58.26
CA THR A 279 45.89 17.70 58.88
C THR A 279 46.86 17.07 57.85
N GLN A 280 48.15 17.11 58.19
CA GLN A 280 49.33 16.48 57.54
C GLN A 280 49.64 15.08 58.17
N PRO A 281 50.70 14.30 57.81
CA PRO A 281 51.89 14.53 56.95
C PRO A 281 52.04 13.45 55.83
N SER A 282 53.18 13.05 55.22
CA SER A 282 54.65 13.30 55.39
C SER A 282 55.45 13.04 54.09
N ASN A 283 56.70 13.53 54.03
CA ASN A 283 57.72 13.24 53.00
C ASN A 283 58.42 11.87 53.26
N PRO A 284 59.00 11.17 52.24
CA PRO A 284 60.36 11.54 51.77
C PRO A 284 60.76 11.26 50.29
N GLN A 285 61.67 12.13 49.82
CA GLN A 285 62.81 11.93 48.89
C GLN A 285 62.65 11.43 47.44
N LEU A 286 63.59 11.92 46.62
CA LEU A 286 63.74 11.73 45.17
C LEU A 286 64.62 10.51 44.85
N GLN A 287 64.32 9.85 43.73
CA GLN A 287 65.33 9.21 42.88
C GLN A 287 64.96 9.46 41.40
N GLU A 288 65.98 9.61 40.58
CA GLU A 288 65.86 9.85 39.13
C GLU A 288 65.53 8.54 38.41
N ASP A 289 64.69 8.61 37.36
CA ASP A 289 64.89 7.76 36.19
C ASP A 289 64.20 8.33 34.94
N GLY A 290 64.81 8.13 33.79
CA GLY A 290 64.42 8.75 32.52
C GLY A 290 63.22 8.09 31.84
N LEU A 291 62.45 8.87 31.08
CA LEU A 291 61.33 8.37 30.27
C LEU A 291 61.65 8.51 28.77
N GLU A 292 62.17 7.43 28.20
CA GLU A 292 62.30 7.26 26.76
C GLU A 292 60.92 7.16 26.09
N THR A 293 60.81 7.69 24.86
CA THR A 293 59.60 7.63 24.04
C THR A 293 59.53 6.33 23.23
N PRO A 294 58.45 5.54 23.28
CA PRO A 294 58.33 4.32 22.50
C PRO A 294 58.07 4.57 21.00
N HIS A 295 58.70 3.75 20.15
CA HIS A 295 58.59 3.79 18.69
C HIS A 295 57.21 3.35 18.16
N PRO A 296 56.76 3.88 17.00
CA PRO A 296 55.56 3.39 16.30
C PRO A 296 55.86 2.13 15.48
N SER A 297 55.13 1.05 15.75
CA SER A 297 55.24 -0.23 15.02
C SER A 297 54.52 -0.20 13.66
N LEU A 298 55.06 -0.93 12.67
CA LEU A 298 54.47 -1.10 11.35
C LEU A 298 53.09 -1.78 11.39
N ARG A 299 52.23 -1.46 10.42
CA ARG A 299 51.20 -2.40 9.94
C ARG A 299 51.47 -2.77 8.48
N SER A 300 51.42 -4.07 8.24
CA SER A 300 51.59 -4.75 6.96
C SER A 300 50.53 -4.37 5.94
N ALA A 301 50.95 -4.15 4.69
CA ALA A 301 50.08 -4.20 3.52
C ALA A 301 50.60 -5.31 2.58
N THR A 302 49.79 -6.37 2.42
CA THR A 302 50.01 -7.42 1.41
C THR A 302 49.49 -6.94 0.06
N GLY A 303 50.33 -6.96 -0.98
CA GLY A 303 49.95 -6.57 -2.34
C GLY A 303 50.87 -7.20 -3.39
N GLY A 304 50.27 -7.88 -4.37
CA GLY A 304 50.91 -8.83 -5.28
C GLY A 304 52.14 -8.35 -6.06
N ARG A 305 53.05 -9.30 -6.31
CA ARG A 305 54.07 -9.20 -7.36
C ARG A 305 53.42 -9.23 -8.74
N THR A 306 53.87 -8.34 -9.62
CA THR A 306 53.96 -8.61 -11.07
C THR A 306 55.31 -8.07 -11.54
N GLN A 307 56.13 -8.95 -12.13
CA GLN A 307 57.43 -8.60 -12.69
C GLN A 307 57.28 -8.43 -14.21
N THR A 308 57.79 -7.31 -14.73
CA THR A 308 58.36 -7.24 -16.09
C THR A 308 59.57 -6.32 -16.04
N SER A 309 60.75 -6.93 -16.18
CA SER A 309 62.00 -6.29 -16.59
C SER A 309 61.93 -6.00 -18.12
N GLU A 310 62.78 -5.27 -18.82
CA GLU A 310 64.12 -4.67 -18.62
C GLU A 310 64.07 -3.20 -19.20
N ASN A 311 65.07 -2.30 -19.14
CA ASN A 311 66.48 -2.50 -19.52
C ASN A 311 67.40 -1.31 -19.17
N MET A 312 68.72 -1.59 -19.19
CA MET A 312 69.89 -0.68 -19.12
C MET A 312 70.10 0.12 -17.79
N CYS A 313 71.12 -0.13 -16.94
CA CYS A 313 72.60 -0.17 -17.12
C CYS A 313 73.24 1.24 -17.04
N SER A 314 74.24 1.57 -16.20
CA SER A 314 74.91 0.86 -15.09
C SER A 314 75.79 1.82 -14.21
N LYS A 315 76.39 1.28 -13.13
CA LYS A 315 77.55 1.77 -12.34
C LYS A 315 77.32 2.66 -11.09
N ASP A 316 77.27 1.97 -9.95
CA ASP A 316 77.98 2.35 -8.70
C ASP A 316 79.51 2.12 -8.84
N PRO A 317 80.37 2.36 -7.81
CA PRO A 317 80.50 3.56 -6.97
C PRO A 317 81.98 3.98 -6.79
N LEU A 318 82.27 5.25 -6.46
CA LEU A 318 83.54 5.71 -5.84
C LEU A 318 83.28 7.08 -5.20
N SER A 319 83.36 7.27 -3.87
CA SER A 319 84.54 7.27 -2.97
C SER A 319 84.94 8.69 -2.61
N ARG A 320 85.35 8.92 -1.35
CA ARG A 320 85.90 10.19 -0.85
C ARG A 320 86.96 10.76 -1.80
N ALA A 321 86.77 12.02 -2.20
CA ALA A 321 87.85 12.93 -2.51
C ALA A 321 87.75 14.14 -1.58
N THR A 322 88.75 14.31 -0.71
CA THR A 322 89.06 15.60 -0.13
C THR A 322 89.48 16.54 -1.25
N SER A 323 88.70 17.58 -1.51
CA SER A 323 89.13 18.74 -2.29
C SER A 323 89.12 19.97 -1.41
N THR A 324 90.31 20.35 -0.94
CA THR A 324 90.67 21.77 -0.83
C THR A 324 90.44 22.42 -2.17
N SER A 325 89.33 23.14 -2.33
CA SER A 325 89.18 24.16 -3.37
C SER A 325 89.21 25.53 -2.72
N GLN A 326 90.29 26.27 -3.00
CA GLN A 326 90.31 27.71 -2.84
C GLN A 326 89.27 28.32 -3.79
N GLY A 327 88.07 28.55 -3.28
CA GLY A 327 87.26 29.71 -3.63
C GLY A 327 87.15 30.54 -2.35
N CYS A 328 88.09 31.44 -2.04
CA CYS A 328 88.40 32.58 -2.90
C CYS A 328 87.11 33.10 -3.53
N TRP A 329 86.24 33.68 -2.69
CA TRP A 329 85.50 34.85 -3.17
C TRP A 329 86.59 35.88 -3.46
N GLU A 330 86.97 35.98 -4.74
CA GLU A 330 87.88 37.03 -5.18
C GLU A 330 87.33 38.36 -4.65
N LEU A 331 88.18 39.09 -3.94
CA LEU A 331 87.93 40.46 -3.59
C LEU A 331 87.87 41.22 -4.91
N THR A 332 86.67 41.35 -5.47
CA THR A 332 86.42 42.30 -6.55
C THR A 332 86.97 43.65 -6.10
N PRO A 333 87.76 44.36 -6.94
CA PRO A 333 88.43 45.57 -6.50
C PRO A 333 87.43 46.53 -5.90
N PHE A 334 87.80 47.13 -4.77
CA PHE A 334 86.96 48.09 -4.05
C PHE A 334 86.34 49.08 -5.03
N LEU A 335 85.02 49.03 -5.19
CA LEU A 335 84.25 50.22 -5.50
C LEU A 335 84.41 51.13 -4.28
N GLN A 336 85.41 52.01 -4.33
CA GLN A 336 85.40 53.18 -3.47
C GLN A 336 84.06 53.90 -3.70
N PRO A 337 83.32 54.27 -2.65
CA PRO A 337 82.06 54.95 -2.81
C PRO A 337 82.29 56.26 -3.56
N ASN A 338 81.67 56.40 -4.74
CA ASN A 338 81.74 57.61 -5.56
C ASN A 338 80.97 58.75 -4.87
N GLY A 339 81.62 59.38 -3.89
CA GLY A 339 81.09 60.48 -3.10
C GLY A 339 80.26 60.04 -1.88
N LEU A 340 80.75 60.37 -0.68
CA LEU A 340 79.97 60.45 0.57
C LEU A 340 79.19 59.18 1.01
N GLY A 341 79.58 58.00 0.53
CA GLY A 341 79.08 56.71 1.02
C GLY A 341 80.05 56.01 1.97
N PHE A 342 79.58 54.97 2.67
CA PHE A 342 80.41 54.07 3.49
C PHE A 342 79.86 52.64 3.51
N THR A 343 80.68 51.67 3.90
CA THR A 343 80.34 50.23 3.90
C THR A 343 80.03 49.69 5.31
N ILE A 344 79.05 48.79 5.39
CA ILE A 344 78.62 48.08 6.59
C ILE A 344 78.91 46.59 6.39
N TYR A 345 79.76 46.00 7.24
CA TYR A 345 80.14 44.59 7.17
C TYR A 345 79.43 43.78 8.27
N ASN A 346 78.81 42.66 7.89
CA ASN A 346 78.06 41.76 8.79
C ASN A 346 77.01 42.46 9.67
N GLY A 347 76.44 43.58 9.22
CA GLY A 347 75.53 44.40 10.01
C GLY A 347 76.21 45.20 11.14
N PHE A 348 77.51 45.45 11.06
CA PHE A 348 78.26 46.33 11.97
C PHE A 348 78.91 47.49 11.19
N ILE A 349 78.88 48.66 11.82
CA ILE A 349 79.59 49.87 11.39
C ILE A 349 80.88 49.91 12.20
N ASP A 350 82.03 50.00 11.55
CA ASP A 350 83.31 50.19 12.24
C ASP A 350 83.55 51.70 12.46
N PRO A 351 83.56 52.19 13.73
CA PRO A 351 83.77 53.60 14.02
C PRO A 351 85.20 54.07 13.70
N ASN A 352 86.15 53.16 13.46
CA ASN A 352 87.53 53.50 13.17
C ASN A 352 87.86 53.61 11.68
N ALA A 353 87.00 53.09 10.80
CA ALA A 353 87.18 53.13 9.35
C ALA A 353 87.28 54.57 8.79
N ALA A 354 88.18 54.78 7.84
CA ALA A 354 88.43 56.09 7.23
C ALA A 354 87.17 56.64 6.55
N ASP A 355 86.47 55.80 5.78
CA ASP A 355 85.26 56.14 5.03
C ASP A 355 84.13 56.64 5.96
N PHE A 356 83.95 55.97 7.11
CA PHE A 356 82.95 56.38 8.10
C PHE A 356 83.32 57.67 8.84
N LYS A 357 84.62 57.89 9.11
CA LYS A 357 85.11 59.17 9.67
C LYS A 357 84.95 60.34 8.69
N ALA A 358 85.22 60.12 7.40
CA ALA A 358 84.99 61.12 6.35
C ALA A 358 83.48 61.46 6.21
N PHE A 359 82.61 60.45 6.24
CA PHE A 359 81.17 60.61 6.30
C PHE A 359 80.72 61.42 7.54
N GLN A 360 81.21 61.05 8.73
CA GLN A 360 80.88 61.73 9.99
C GLN A 360 81.34 63.20 10.02
N GLN A 361 82.50 63.51 9.43
CA GLN A 361 82.98 64.88 9.30
C GLN A 361 82.12 65.73 8.35
N HIS A 362 81.62 65.16 7.26
CA HIS A 362 80.80 65.91 6.29
C HIS A 362 79.34 66.12 6.76
N PHE A 363 78.78 65.17 7.51
CA PHE A 363 77.39 65.22 8.00
C PHE A 363 77.25 65.65 9.47
N CYS A 364 78.31 66.19 10.08
CA CYS A 364 78.37 66.59 11.49
C CYS A 364 77.26 67.58 11.94
N LEU A 365 76.69 68.36 11.02
CA LEU A 365 75.62 69.33 11.30
C LEU A 365 74.20 68.71 11.38
N LEU A 366 74.00 67.45 11.00
CA LEU A 366 72.68 66.79 10.99
C LEU A 366 72.23 66.18 12.34
N GLY A 367 72.96 66.45 13.44
CA GLY A 367 72.55 66.05 14.79
C GLY A 367 72.36 64.53 15.00
N GLY A 368 71.54 64.14 15.97
CA GLY A 368 71.33 62.73 16.33
C GLY A 368 70.35 61.95 15.44
N SER A 369 69.68 62.61 14.48
CA SER A 369 68.62 62.00 13.67
C SER A 369 69.18 60.91 12.74
N TYR A 370 70.31 61.18 12.08
CA TYR A 370 70.97 60.21 11.20
C TYR A 370 71.51 58.98 11.94
N LEU A 371 72.04 59.15 13.16
CA LEU A 371 72.51 58.04 14.00
C LEU A 371 71.36 57.08 14.36
N THR A 372 70.16 57.62 14.58
CA THR A 372 68.95 56.83 14.89
C THR A 372 68.49 56.00 13.68
N ILE A 373 68.62 56.54 12.46
CA ILE A 373 68.36 55.81 11.21
C ILE A 373 69.40 54.72 10.99
N LEU A 374 70.68 55.05 11.15
CA LEU A 374 71.78 54.09 11.04
C LEU A 374 71.62 52.95 12.04
N GLN A 375 71.22 53.21 13.28
CA GLN A 375 70.95 52.17 14.27
C GLN A 375 69.78 51.25 13.87
N ARG A 376 68.72 51.79 13.25
CA ARG A 376 67.59 50.99 12.73
C ARG A 376 67.98 50.17 11.49
N LEU A 377 68.74 50.75 10.58
CA LEU A 377 69.30 50.04 9.42
C LEU A 377 70.25 48.93 9.88
N GLN A 378 71.13 49.22 10.83
CA GLN A 378 72.05 48.27 11.45
C GLN A 378 71.28 47.11 12.11
N ASN A 379 70.24 47.39 12.90
CA ASN A 379 69.39 46.36 13.50
C ASN A 379 68.70 45.48 12.43
N LEU A 380 68.21 46.06 11.34
CA LEU A 380 67.59 45.32 10.24
C LEU A 380 68.61 44.41 9.53
N LEU A 381 69.80 44.92 9.23
CA LEU A 381 70.88 44.14 8.62
C LEU A 381 71.39 43.02 9.56
N GLN A 382 71.38 43.25 10.89
CA GLN A 382 71.69 42.24 11.91
C GLN A 382 70.57 41.19 12.08
N GLU A 383 69.29 41.55 11.94
CA GLU A 383 68.17 40.61 12.00
C GLU A 383 68.18 39.61 10.84
N TYR A 384 68.73 39.99 9.69
CA TYR A 384 68.76 39.18 8.47
C TYR A 384 70.17 38.70 8.07
N ALA A 385 71.18 38.90 8.94
CA ALA A 385 72.57 38.49 8.72
C ALA A 385 73.10 38.89 7.32
N VAL A 386 73.00 40.18 6.99
CA VAL A 386 73.47 40.71 5.70
C VAL A 386 74.99 40.91 5.76
N PRO A 387 75.79 40.29 4.86
CA PRO A 387 77.25 40.28 4.99
C PRO A 387 77.92 41.59 4.55
N VAL A 388 77.39 42.28 3.54
CA VAL A 388 77.89 43.59 3.08
C VAL A 388 76.72 44.45 2.62
N ALA A 389 76.64 45.69 3.12
CA ALA A 389 75.73 46.73 2.63
C ALA A 389 76.50 48.04 2.41
N VAL A 390 76.29 48.70 1.28
CA VAL A 390 76.91 50.00 0.96
C VAL A 390 75.86 51.09 1.15
N VAL A 391 76.15 52.13 1.92
CA VAL A 391 75.22 53.22 2.28
C VAL A 391 75.54 54.48 1.49
N ASN A 392 74.53 55.06 0.84
CA ASN A 392 74.63 56.35 0.16
C ASN A 392 74.30 57.50 1.12
N GLY A 393 75.21 58.47 1.27
CA GLY A 393 75.01 59.62 2.16
C GLY A 393 73.97 60.65 1.68
N GLY A 394 73.75 60.76 0.36
CA GLY A 394 72.74 61.65 -0.22
C GLY A 394 71.32 61.20 0.13
N SER A 395 70.98 59.95 -0.17
CA SER A 395 69.67 59.37 0.16
C SER A 395 69.39 59.32 1.67
N LEU A 396 70.45 59.15 2.48
CA LEU A 396 70.35 59.18 3.94
C LEU A 396 70.00 60.60 4.46
N ARG A 397 70.51 61.67 3.83
CA ARG A 397 70.17 63.06 4.19
C ARG A 397 68.68 63.36 3.96
N GLU A 398 68.13 62.95 2.82
CA GLU A 398 66.70 63.14 2.50
C GLU A 398 65.79 62.43 3.52
N ILE A 399 66.17 61.22 3.96
CA ILE A 399 65.38 60.44 4.93
C ILE A 399 65.60 60.96 6.37
N SER A 400 66.74 61.57 6.68
CA SER A 400 66.99 62.21 7.98
C SER A 400 66.07 63.41 8.21
N LEU A 401 65.85 64.25 7.18
CA LEU A 401 64.91 65.38 7.24
C LEU A 401 63.46 64.92 7.50
N ASN A 402 63.07 63.76 6.96
CA ASN A 402 61.74 63.18 7.22
C ASN A 402 61.59 62.59 8.64
N LEU A 403 62.69 62.29 9.34
CA LEU A 403 62.66 61.73 10.68
C LEU A 403 62.38 62.80 11.76
N GLU A 404 62.81 64.03 11.51
CA GLU A 404 62.59 65.19 12.40
C GLU A 404 61.10 65.57 12.48
N LEU A 405 60.28 65.09 11.54
CA LEU A 405 58.81 65.16 11.54
C LEU A 405 58.12 64.02 12.32
N GLY A 406 58.88 63.18 13.04
CA GLY A 406 58.34 62.13 13.92
C GLY A 406 57.86 60.85 13.21
N LEU A 407 58.06 60.73 11.90
CA LEU A 407 57.65 59.55 11.13
C LEU A 407 58.65 58.39 11.26
N ILE A 408 58.14 57.20 11.57
CA ILE A 408 58.93 55.97 11.64
C ILE A 408 59.22 55.46 10.22
N PRO A 409 60.50 55.32 9.79
CA PRO A 409 60.84 54.89 8.45
C PRO A 409 60.49 53.41 8.27
N SER A 410 59.77 53.11 7.20
CA SER A 410 59.42 51.74 6.81
C SER A 410 60.63 50.97 6.31
N VAL A 411 60.55 49.63 6.31
CA VAL A 411 61.61 48.74 5.79
C VAL A 411 62.03 49.11 4.36
N ASN A 412 61.08 49.50 3.51
CA ASN A 412 61.39 49.89 2.13
C ASN A 412 62.16 51.23 2.05
N GLN A 413 61.88 52.18 2.94
CA GLN A 413 62.61 53.46 3.04
C GLN A 413 63.99 53.28 3.68
N LEU A 414 64.15 52.35 4.63
CA LEU A 414 65.48 52.00 5.14
C LEU A 414 66.35 51.33 4.06
N LEU A 415 65.74 50.59 3.12
CA LEU A 415 66.47 49.93 2.05
C LEU A 415 66.84 50.85 0.88
N SER A 416 66.14 51.96 0.66
CA SER A 416 66.53 52.96 -0.36
C SER A 416 67.80 53.76 0.00
N ILE A 417 68.29 53.64 1.24
CA ILE A 417 69.58 54.18 1.69
C ILE A 417 70.77 53.34 1.18
N VAL A 418 70.50 52.08 0.78
CA VAL A 418 71.52 51.08 0.48
C VAL A 418 71.75 50.99 -1.03
N GLU A 419 72.96 51.22 -1.52
CA GLU A 419 73.27 51.21 -2.96
C GLU A 419 73.16 49.81 -3.56
N ASN A 420 73.63 48.79 -2.84
CA ASN A 420 73.50 47.38 -3.24
C ASN A 420 72.13 46.77 -2.89
N ILE A 421 71.05 47.57 -2.98
CA ILE A 421 69.67 47.19 -2.63
C ILE A 421 69.19 45.91 -3.32
N SER A 422 69.60 45.66 -4.56
CA SER A 422 69.19 44.48 -5.34
C SER A 422 69.72 43.18 -4.73
N SER A 423 70.96 43.18 -4.23
CA SER A 423 71.58 42.06 -3.52
C SER A 423 71.02 41.89 -2.11
N VAL A 424 70.85 42.99 -1.37
CA VAL A 424 70.27 42.95 -0.01
C VAL A 424 68.81 42.50 -0.03
N ARG A 425 67.99 42.98 -0.97
CA ARG A 425 66.58 42.57 -1.13
C ARG A 425 66.45 41.08 -1.48
N LYS A 426 67.35 40.52 -2.31
CA LYS A 426 67.41 39.08 -2.57
C LYS A 426 67.66 38.29 -1.28
N LEU A 427 68.59 38.73 -0.42
CA LEU A 427 68.84 38.10 0.88
C LEU A 427 67.64 38.19 1.82
N LEU A 428 67.00 39.37 1.94
CA LEU A 428 65.80 39.56 2.76
C LEU A 428 64.61 38.67 2.32
N GLY A 429 64.52 38.40 1.02
CA GLY A 429 63.49 37.54 0.43
C GLY A 429 63.71 36.03 0.61
N ILE A 430 64.90 35.58 1.00
CA ILE A 430 65.18 34.14 1.18
C ILE A 430 64.46 33.61 2.43
N PRO A 431 63.57 32.60 2.30
CA PRO A 431 62.89 31.99 3.43
C PRO A 431 63.89 31.47 4.47
N GLY A 432 63.73 31.92 5.71
CA GLY A 432 64.59 31.52 6.83
C GLY A 432 65.87 32.33 7.01
N GLN A 433 66.20 33.29 6.14
CA GLN A 433 67.38 34.15 6.32
C GLN A 433 67.31 34.96 7.63
N ARG A 434 66.12 35.43 8.01
CA ARG A 434 65.84 36.09 9.32
C ARG A 434 66.19 35.22 10.55
N TYR A 435 66.25 33.90 10.40
CA TYR A 435 66.61 32.99 11.50
C TYR A 435 68.13 32.80 11.66
N LYS A 436 68.93 33.35 10.75
CA LYS A 436 70.41 33.38 10.85
C LYS A 436 70.94 34.65 11.54
N GLY A 437 70.11 35.69 11.70
CA GLY A 437 70.50 36.95 12.34
C GLY A 437 70.68 36.87 13.86
N ARG A 438 71.08 38.00 14.46
CA ARG A 438 71.45 38.12 15.89
C ARG A 438 70.37 37.66 16.89
N HIS A 439 69.10 37.75 16.50
CA HIS A 439 67.96 37.25 17.28
C HIS A 439 67.22 36.09 16.60
N GLY A 440 67.83 35.48 15.58
CA GLY A 440 67.23 34.47 14.73
C GLY A 440 66.69 33.24 15.47
N ARG A 441 67.40 32.77 16.52
CA ARG A 441 66.88 31.70 17.41
C ARG A 441 65.60 32.10 18.13
N LYS A 442 65.52 33.33 18.69
CA LYS A 442 64.31 33.82 19.37
C LYS A 442 63.16 34.01 18.36
N ALA A 443 63.44 34.60 17.21
CA ALA A 443 62.46 34.77 16.13
C ALA A 443 61.93 33.41 15.62
N ALA A 444 62.81 32.41 15.42
CA ALA A 444 62.42 31.07 15.02
C ALA A 444 61.53 30.39 16.08
N VAL A 445 61.90 30.45 17.36
CA VAL A 445 61.09 29.92 18.46
C VAL A 445 59.73 30.60 18.51
N VAL A 446 59.65 31.93 18.37
CA VAL A 446 58.37 32.66 18.35
C VAL A 446 57.52 32.25 17.14
N THR A 447 58.08 32.17 15.92
CA THR A 447 57.33 31.70 14.74
C THR A 447 56.84 30.25 14.91
N VAL A 448 57.68 29.34 15.41
CA VAL A 448 57.29 27.94 15.66
C VAL A 448 56.21 27.84 16.74
N GLN A 449 56.34 28.57 17.86
CA GLN A 449 55.35 28.58 18.93
C GLN A 449 54.01 29.18 18.49
N THR A 450 54.02 30.27 17.73
CA THR A 450 52.80 30.90 17.18
C THR A 450 52.13 30.02 16.14
N ALA A 451 52.89 29.42 15.21
CA ALA A 451 52.38 28.45 14.25
C ALA A 451 51.79 27.20 14.95
N TRP A 452 52.44 26.67 15.98
CA TRP A 452 51.96 25.52 16.74
C TRP A 452 50.70 25.84 17.55
N ARG A 453 50.66 26.97 18.26
CA ARG A 453 49.45 27.45 18.96
C ARG A 453 48.30 27.63 17.97
N GLY A 454 48.53 28.31 16.85
CA GLY A 454 47.55 28.48 15.78
C GLY A 454 47.06 27.15 15.18
N TYR A 455 47.94 26.17 14.97
CA TYR A 455 47.56 24.83 14.52
C TYR A 455 46.67 24.11 15.55
N ARG A 456 47.09 24.10 16.82
CA ARG A 456 46.37 23.47 17.93
C ARG A 456 44.97 24.07 18.10
N ASP A 457 44.89 25.39 18.13
CA ASP A 457 43.64 26.10 18.39
C ASP A 457 42.71 26.02 17.16
N ARG A 458 43.25 26.01 15.93
CA ARG A 458 42.49 25.68 14.71
C ARG A 458 41.97 24.25 14.71
N LYS A 459 42.74 23.27 15.18
CA LYS A 459 42.31 21.87 15.31
C LYS A 459 41.17 21.74 16.32
N ALA A 460 41.27 22.42 17.47
CA ALA A 460 40.23 22.47 18.49
C ALA A 460 38.94 23.16 17.96
N TYR A 461 39.06 24.31 17.29
CA TYR A 461 37.92 25.00 16.68
C TYR A 461 37.21 24.15 15.61
N LEU A 462 37.96 23.39 14.80
CA LEU A 462 37.38 22.48 13.81
C LEU A 462 36.66 21.28 14.46
N ALA A 463 37.13 20.79 15.61
CA ALA A 463 36.42 19.77 16.41
C ALA A 463 35.12 20.35 16.99
N TYR A 464 35.20 21.47 17.72
CA TYR A 464 34.05 22.18 18.27
C TYR A 464 32.99 22.52 17.21
N ARG A 465 33.40 22.96 16.01
CA ARG A 465 32.46 23.24 14.90
C ARG A 465 31.75 21.98 14.39
N ARG A 466 32.41 20.81 14.40
CA ARG A 466 31.77 19.52 14.07
C ARG A 466 30.79 19.12 15.15
N GLU A 467 31.19 19.22 16.41
CA GLU A 467 30.36 18.90 17.59
C GLU A 467 29.11 19.80 17.65
N ARG A 468 29.26 21.12 17.50
CA ARG A 468 28.12 22.08 17.47
C ARG A 468 27.18 21.80 16.29
N ARG A 469 27.70 21.40 15.12
CA ARG A 469 26.86 20.98 13.98
C ARG A 469 26.13 19.67 14.28
N ALA A 470 26.81 18.68 14.87
CA ALA A 470 26.20 17.41 15.27
C ALA A 470 25.12 17.62 16.33
N ALA A 471 25.39 18.41 17.38
CA ALA A 471 24.44 18.76 18.43
C ALA A 471 23.19 19.47 17.86
N GLY A 472 23.36 20.41 16.92
CA GLY A 472 22.24 21.06 16.23
C GLY A 472 21.38 20.07 15.43
N VAL A 473 22.02 19.17 14.68
CA VAL A 473 21.33 18.11 13.92
C VAL A 473 20.58 17.15 14.86
N ILE A 474 21.24 16.65 15.91
CA ILE A 474 20.65 15.79 16.94
C ILE A 474 19.45 16.48 17.61
N SER A 475 19.57 17.76 17.95
CA SER A 475 18.49 18.53 18.58
C SER A 475 17.26 18.67 17.67
N ILE A 476 17.46 18.93 16.37
CA ILE A 476 16.36 19.01 15.39
C ILE A 476 15.69 17.64 15.22
N PHE A 477 16.47 16.57 15.06
CA PHE A 477 15.92 15.21 14.96
C PHE A 477 15.20 14.78 16.22
N TRP A 478 15.70 15.14 17.41
CA TRP A 478 15.04 14.89 18.69
C TRP A 478 13.71 15.64 18.81
N LEU A 479 13.67 16.94 18.47
CA LEU A 479 12.44 17.72 18.46
C LEU A 479 11.40 17.14 17.49
N LEU A 480 11.81 16.77 16.26
CA LEU A 480 10.93 16.11 15.29
C LEU A 480 10.45 14.74 15.79
N TYR A 481 11.31 13.96 16.44
CA TYR A 481 10.95 12.68 17.04
C TYR A 481 9.93 12.84 18.18
N VAL A 482 10.15 13.79 19.09
CA VAL A 482 9.23 14.09 20.20
C VAL A 482 7.87 14.56 19.68
N GLN A 483 7.84 15.46 18.69
CA GLN A 483 6.58 15.90 18.08
C GLN A 483 5.87 14.76 17.34
N LYS A 484 6.60 13.95 16.54
CA LYS A 484 6.06 12.76 15.85
C LYS A 484 5.52 11.73 16.84
N SER A 485 6.19 11.56 17.99
CA SER A 485 5.75 10.68 19.08
C SER A 485 4.47 11.19 19.75
N ARG A 486 4.42 12.49 20.09
CA ARG A 486 3.23 13.15 20.64
C ARG A 486 2.02 13.04 19.70
N VAL A 487 2.20 13.36 18.42
CA VAL A 487 1.13 13.24 17.40
C VAL A 487 0.69 11.78 17.23
N ARG A 488 1.62 10.82 17.20
CA ARG A 488 1.29 9.39 17.19
C ARG A 488 0.48 8.96 18.42
N LYS A 489 0.78 9.49 19.61
CA LYS A 489 0.00 9.21 20.84
C LYS A 489 -1.42 9.77 20.73
N LEU A 490 -1.56 11.05 20.36
CA LEU A 490 -2.86 11.71 20.17
C LEU A 490 -3.72 11.02 19.10
N LEU A 491 -3.11 10.54 18.01
CA LEU A 491 -3.82 9.78 16.97
C LEU A 491 -4.29 8.41 17.47
N LYS A 492 -3.51 7.72 18.31
CA LYS A 492 -3.97 6.47 18.96
C LYS A 492 -5.15 6.74 19.90
N GLU A 493 -5.01 7.69 20.81
CA GLU A 493 -6.08 8.11 21.74
C GLU A 493 -7.35 8.56 20.99
N SER A 494 -7.21 9.20 19.82
CA SER A 494 -8.36 9.59 19.00
C SER A 494 -9.04 8.42 18.29
N ARG A 495 -8.27 7.45 17.80
CA ARG A 495 -8.82 6.24 17.16
C ARG A 495 -9.50 5.32 18.17
N GLU A 496 -8.92 5.18 19.36
CA GLU A 496 -9.51 4.42 20.46
C GLU A 496 -10.85 5.03 20.90
N ARG A 497 -10.93 6.37 21.00
CA ARG A 497 -12.19 7.08 21.27
C ARG A 497 -13.22 6.88 20.16
N GLN A 498 -12.81 6.98 18.89
CA GLN A 498 -13.69 6.71 17.73
C GLN A 498 -14.25 5.30 17.75
N LEU A 499 -13.43 4.32 18.16
CA LEU A 499 -13.84 2.93 18.29
C LEU A 499 -14.81 2.71 19.46
N GLN A 500 -14.55 3.31 20.63
CA GLN A 500 -15.46 3.27 21.78
C GLN A 500 -16.81 3.92 21.44
N ASN A 501 -16.78 5.08 20.78
CA ASN A 501 -17.95 5.80 20.30
C ASN A 501 -18.76 4.98 19.28
N PHE A 502 -18.09 4.33 18.33
CA PHE A 502 -18.72 3.39 17.39
C PHE A 502 -19.43 2.24 18.12
N ARG A 503 -18.75 1.57 19.07
CA ARG A 503 -19.34 0.47 19.86
C ARG A 503 -20.54 0.95 20.70
N ALA A 504 -20.50 2.17 21.23
CA ALA A 504 -21.63 2.75 21.95
C ALA A 504 -22.83 3.04 21.03
N ARG A 505 -22.59 3.68 19.87
CA ARG A 505 -23.65 3.96 18.88
C ARG A 505 -24.21 2.68 18.23
N ALA A 506 -23.40 1.64 18.03
CA ALA A 506 -23.86 0.35 17.54
C ALA A 506 -24.83 -0.33 18.53
N LYS A 507 -24.55 -0.29 19.84
CA LYS A 507 -25.48 -0.78 20.87
C LYS A 507 -26.80 0.00 20.89
N HIS A 508 -26.75 1.33 20.70
CA HIS A 508 -27.95 2.15 20.58
C HIS A 508 -28.76 1.80 19.33
N LEU A 509 -28.10 1.62 18.18
CA LEU A 509 -28.74 1.19 16.93
C LEU A 509 -29.43 -0.16 17.10
N ALA A 510 -28.76 -1.14 17.72
CA ALA A 510 -29.33 -2.46 18.02
C ALA A 510 -30.57 -2.37 18.92
N SER A 511 -30.48 -1.61 20.02
CA SER A 511 -31.57 -1.47 20.99
C SER A 511 -32.83 -0.83 20.39
N ASN A 512 -32.64 0.13 19.47
CA ASN A 512 -33.72 0.92 18.87
C ASN A 512 -34.05 0.50 17.42
N TRP A 513 -33.49 -0.61 16.93
CA TRP A 513 -33.54 -0.99 15.51
C TRP A 513 -34.98 -1.12 14.98
N ASN A 514 -35.84 -1.83 15.74
CA ASN A 514 -37.25 -2.02 15.38
C ASN A 514 -38.02 -0.70 15.29
N HIS A 515 -37.72 0.28 16.14
CA HIS A 515 -38.31 1.62 16.06
C HIS A 515 -37.81 2.36 14.81
N ILE A 516 -36.50 2.44 14.61
CA ILE A 516 -35.86 3.12 13.48
C ILE A 516 -36.36 2.57 12.14
N ARG A 517 -36.53 1.25 12.01
CA ARG A 517 -37.05 0.59 10.79
C ARG A 517 -38.50 1.01 10.44
N THR A 518 -39.31 1.37 11.43
CA THR A 518 -40.70 1.84 11.20
C THR A 518 -40.81 3.35 11.01
N CYS A 519 -39.88 4.12 11.54
CA CYS A 519 -39.91 5.58 11.49
C CYS A 519 -39.27 6.16 10.22
N ARG A 520 -39.61 7.42 9.92
CA ARG A 520 -38.97 8.20 8.85
C ARG A 520 -37.50 8.45 9.17
N ARG A 521 -36.60 8.01 8.29
CA ARG A 521 -35.15 7.97 8.52
C ARG A 521 -34.35 8.44 7.29
N SER A 522 -33.08 8.78 7.51
CA SER A 522 -32.13 9.13 6.46
C SER A 522 -30.98 8.12 6.39
N ILE A 523 -30.83 7.41 5.27
CA ILE A 523 -29.73 6.45 5.09
C ILE A 523 -28.60 7.14 4.33
N ILE A 524 -27.39 7.14 4.91
CA ILE A 524 -26.19 7.72 4.32
C ILE A 524 -25.35 6.60 3.71
N HIS A 525 -25.43 6.42 2.39
CA HIS A 525 -24.60 5.43 1.70
C HIS A 525 -23.23 6.03 1.40
N ILE A 526 -22.21 5.36 1.92
CA ILE A 526 -20.81 5.66 1.63
C ILE A 526 -20.20 4.39 1.03
N PRO A 527 -20.22 4.22 -0.31
CA PRO A 527 -19.65 3.05 -0.99
C PRO A 527 -18.12 3.11 -1.04
N SER A 528 -17.50 3.29 0.13
CA SER A 528 -16.05 3.36 0.32
C SER A 528 -15.43 1.98 0.19
N LEU A 529 -14.34 1.86 -0.56
CA LEU A 529 -13.51 0.67 -0.61
C LEU A 529 -12.31 0.85 0.31
N GLY A 530 -12.52 0.54 1.59
CA GLY A 530 -11.57 0.69 2.70
C GLY A 530 -10.31 -0.19 2.67
N TYR A 531 -9.89 -0.67 1.50
CA TYR A 531 -8.75 -1.58 1.31
C TYR A 531 -7.43 -0.98 1.82
N THR A 532 -6.42 -1.83 2.03
CA THR A 532 -5.09 -1.37 2.47
C THR A 532 -4.43 -0.47 1.43
N GLU A 533 -3.53 0.41 1.87
CA GLU A 533 -2.86 1.39 0.99
C GLU A 533 -2.16 0.74 -0.22
N ARG A 534 -1.51 -0.42 0.00
CA ARG A 534 -0.86 -1.20 -1.07
C ARG A 534 -1.87 -1.59 -2.16
N GLN A 535 -2.99 -2.19 -1.76
CA GLN A 535 -4.02 -2.63 -2.69
C GLN A 535 -4.66 -1.46 -3.45
N ARG A 536 -4.96 -0.36 -2.74
CA ARG A 536 -5.49 0.86 -3.38
C ARG A 536 -4.50 1.44 -4.40
N SER A 537 -3.19 1.41 -4.12
CA SER A 537 -2.15 1.86 -5.06
C SER A 537 -1.97 0.96 -6.29
N GLN A 538 -2.25 -0.34 -6.17
CA GLN A 538 -2.25 -1.30 -7.28
C GLN A 538 -3.55 -1.30 -8.09
N THR A 539 -4.63 -0.76 -7.52
CA THR A 539 -5.96 -0.73 -8.15
C THR A 539 -6.11 0.53 -9.01
N SER A 540 -6.19 0.35 -10.33
CA SER A 540 -6.61 1.40 -11.25
C SER A 540 -8.08 1.76 -11.06
N ASP A 541 -8.42 3.02 -11.29
CA ASP A 541 -9.80 3.53 -11.33
C ASP A 541 -10.67 3.20 -10.10
N LEU A 542 -10.06 3.24 -8.91
CA LEU A 542 -10.71 3.02 -7.62
C LEU A 542 -11.95 3.90 -7.39
N HIS A 543 -12.00 5.11 -7.97
CA HIS A 543 -13.19 5.98 -7.93
C HIS A 543 -14.37 5.38 -8.70
N ILE A 544 -14.15 4.76 -9.87
CA ILE A 544 -15.19 4.06 -10.63
C ILE A 544 -15.62 2.79 -9.90
N LEU A 545 -14.67 2.03 -9.33
CA LEU A 545 -14.99 0.82 -8.55
C LEU A 545 -15.86 1.13 -7.32
N GLN A 546 -15.59 2.25 -6.64
CA GLN A 546 -16.45 2.74 -5.55
C GLN A 546 -17.83 3.20 -6.06
N ASN A 547 -18.00 3.55 -7.34
CA ASN A 547 -19.29 3.98 -7.89
C ASN A 547 -20.13 2.84 -8.51
N LEU A 548 -19.62 1.60 -8.59
CA LEU A 548 -20.39 0.45 -9.11
C LEU A 548 -21.68 0.22 -8.33
N GLN A 549 -21.70 0.62 -7.06
CA GLN A 549 -22.79 0.38 -6.12
C GLN A 549 -23.84 1.51 -6.10
N ILE A 550 -23.90 2.36 -7.14
CA ILE A 550 -24.90 3.44 -7.27
C ILE A 550 -26.36 2.93 -7.26
N GLY A 551 -26.58 1.64 -7.52
CA GLY A 551 -27.88 0.97 -7.32
C GLY A 551 -28.46 1.10 -5.90
N ARG A 552 -27.63 1.39 -4.88
CA ARG A 552 -28.03 1.78 -3.52
C ARG A 552 -29.02 2.95 -3.45
N LEU A 553 -29.12 3.77 -4.50
CA LEU A 553 -30.15 4.82 -4.59
C LEU A 553 -31.60 4.27 -4.50
N CYS A 554 -31.77 2.98 -4.80
CA CYS A 554 -33.06 2.29 -4.82
C CYS A 554 -33.70 2.09 -3.43
N ASP A 555 -32.96 2.27 -2.33
CA ASP A 555 -33.52 2.27 -0.96
C ASP A 555 -34.63 3.32 -0.78
N VAL A 556 -34.73 4.31 -1.68
CA VAL A 556 -35.85 5.26 -1.80
C VAL A 556 -37.20 4.59 -2.12
N ALA A 557 -37.21 3.28 -2.44
CA ALA A 557 -38.43 2.48 -2.56
C ALA A 557 -39.25 2.46 -1.26
N ASP A 558 -38.60 2.48 -0.09
CA ASP A 558 -39.28 2.68 1.19
C ASP A 558 -39.77 4.14 1.27
N PRO A 559 -41.08 4.41 1.43
CA PRO A 559 -41.61 5.77 1.52
C PRO A 559 -41.07 6.54 2.75
N ASN A 560 -40.65 5.84 3.81
CA ASN A 560 -40.11 6.42 5.03
C ASN A 560 -38.59 6.73 4.94
N VAL A 561 -37.91 6.31 3.87
CA VAL A 561 -36.48 6.54 3.68
C VAL A 561 -36.22 7.80 2.85
N ASN A 562 -35.30 8.63 3.31
CA ASN A 562 -34.56 9.58 2.48
C ASN A 562 -33.13 9.05 2.26
N VAL A 563 -32.61 9.11 1.03
CA VAL A 563 -31.31 8.53 0.66
C VAL A 563 -30.27 9.64 0.45
N ILE A 564 -29.15 9.57 1.16
CA ILE A 564 -27.98 10.43 0.92
C ILE A 564 -26.87 9.54 0.35
N TYR A 565 -26.58 9.68 -0.94
CA TYR A 565 -25.50 8.92 -1.60
C TYR A 565 -24.25 9.79 -1.73
N VAL A 566 -23.16 9.37 -1.11
CA VAL A 566 -21.85 10.02 -1.30
C VAL A 566 -21.20 9.42 -2.55
N SER A 567 -21.10 10.23 -3.61
CA SER A 567 -20.48 9.80 -4.87
C SER A 567 -18.96 10.03 -4.84
N PRO A 568 -18.15 9.03 -5.27
CA PRO A 568 -16.71 9.20 -5.48
C PRO A 568 -16.35 9.95 -6.78
N VAL A 569 -17.34 10.23 -7.63
CA VAL A 569 -17.18 10.83 -8.97
C VAL A 569 -18.19 11.96 -9.16
N GLU A 570 -17.80 13.02 -9.86
CA GLU A 570 -18.72 14.10 -10.28
C GLU A 570 -19.67 13.58 -11.37
N LEU A 571 -20.97 13.57 -11.07
CA LEU A 571 -22.01 13.20 -12.03
C LEU A 571 -22.45 14.46 -12.80
N ASP A 572 -22.43 14.38 -14.13
CA ASP A 572 -22.92 15.44 -15.00
C ASP A 572 -24.45 15.52 -15.02
N GLU A 573 -25.01 16.59 -15.58
CA GLU A 573 -26.46 16.77 -15.63
C GLU A 573 -27.17 15.69 -16.46
N GLU A 574 -26.51 15.09 -17.47
CA GLU A 574 -27.08 13.97 -18.23
C GLU A 574 -27.23 12.72 -17.34
N THR A 575 -26.17 12.33 -16.61
CA THR A 575 -26.24 11.18 -15.69
C THR A 575 -27.17 11.45 -14.51
N GLN A 576 -27.17 12.66 -13.94
CA GLN A 576 -28.13 13.04 -12.89
C GLN A 576 -29.57 13.00 -13.41
N GLN A 577 -29.84 13.49 -14.63
CA GLN A 577 -31.16 13.41 -15.25
C GLN A 577 -31.57 11.97 -15.56
N TYR A 578 -30.62 11.10 -15.95
CA TYR A 578 -30.86 9.67 -16.12
C TYR A 578 -31.37 9.03 -14.83
N TYR A 579 -30.66 9.19 -13.70
CA TYR A 579 -31.08 8.61 -12.42
C TYR A 579 -32.36 9.26 -11.87
N ARG A 580 -32.56 10.58 -12.03
CA ARG A 580 -33.83 11.26 -11.70
C ARG A 580 -35.01 10.65 -12.46
N ARG A 581 -34.86 10.36 -13.75
CA ARG A 581 -35.90 9.70 -14.57
C ARG A 581 -36.09 8.25 -14.14
N LEU A 582 -35.01 7.48 -14.00
CA LEU A 582 -35.02 6.05 -13.64
C LEU A 582 -35.77 5.80 -12.32
N LEU A 583 -35.44 6.58 -11.28
CA LEU A 583 -36.13 6.52 -9.99
C LEU A 583 -37.57 7.05 -10.12
N GLY A 584 -37.77 8.11 -10.89
CA GLY A 584 -39.08 8.70 -11.20
C GLY A 584 -40.10 7.76 -11.86
N LEU A 585 -39.65 6.70 -12.56
CA LEU A 585 -40.53 5.76 -13.26
C LEU A 585 -41.56 5.11 -12.33
N ARG A 586 -41.13 4.59 -11.16
CA ARG A 586 -41.99 3.76 -10.31
C ARG A 586 -43.21 4.52 -9.77
N PRO A 587 -43.10 5.70 -9.13
CA PRO A 587 -44.28 6.44 -8.68
C PRO A 587 -45.14 6.98 -9.81
N ALA A 588 -44.56 7.40 -10.95
CA ALA A 588 -45.34 7.88 -12.09
C ALA A 588 -46.22 6.76 -12.69
N VAL A 589 -45.74 5.51 -12.69
CA VAL A 589 -46.49 4.34 -13.17
C VAL A 589 -47.55 3.89 -12.18
N VAL A 590 -47.28 3.96 -10.87
CA VAL A 590 -48.22 3.54 -9.82
C VAL A 590 -49.33 4.57 -9.59
N SER A 591 -49.03 5.87 -9.71
CA SER A 591 -50.01 6.96 -9.53
C SER A 591 -50.80 7.31 -10.79
N GLY A 592 -50.25 7.02 -11.98
CA GLY A 592 -50.73 7.57 -13.25
C GLY A 592 -50.41 9.05 -13.48
N ASN A 593 -49.78 9.72 -12.50
CA ASN A 593 -49.49 11.16 -12.51
C ASN A 593 -47.99 11.42 -12.73
N SER A 594 -47.67 12.29 -13.69
CA SER A 594 -46.29 12.70 -13.97
C SER A 594 -45.69 13.65 -12.92
N GLN A 595 -46.53 14.19 -12.02
CA GLN A 595 -46.11 15.13 -10.98
C GLN A 595 -45.44 14.42 -9.79
N ASP A 596 -45.85 13.20 -9.45
CA ASP A 596 -45.34 12.40 -8.33
C ASP A 596 -43.86 12.01 -8.52
N ALA A 597 -43.38 12.00 -9.77
CA ALA A 597 -41.96 11.90 -10.07
C ALA A 597 -41.12 13.08 -9.52
N ARG A 598 -41.74 14.23 -9.25
CA ARG A 598 -41.08 15.40 -8.63
C ARG A 598 -40.92 15.22 -7.11
N GLU A 599 -41.88 14.62 -6.42
CA GLU A 599 -41.77 14.38 -4.96
C GLU A 599 -40.57 13.49 -4.60
N LEU A 600 -40.19 12.57 -5.49
CA LEU A 600 -38.97 11.79 -5.34
C LEU A 600 -37.68 12.62 -5.36
N HIS A 601 -37.65 13.77 -6.04
CA HIS A 601 -36.42 14.59 -6.15
C HIS A 601 -35.96 15.13 -4.80
N ASP A 602 -36.87 15.31 -3.85
CA ASP A 602 -36.57 15.75 -2.49
C ASP A 602 -36.21 14.59 -1.53
N ARG A 603 -36.44 13.33 -1.95
CA ARG A 603 -36.18 12.14 -1.12
C ARG A 603 -34.80 11.53 -1.32
N PHE A 604 -34.09 11.80 -2.42
CA PHE A 604 -32.69 11.38 -2.58
C PHE A 604 -31.77 12.55 -2.89
N THR A 605 -30.53 12.50 -2.41
CA THR A 605 -29.51 13.53 -2.67
C THR A 605 -28.16 12.88 -2.92
N ILE A 606 -27.56 13.19 -4.07
CA ILE A 606 -26.19 12.78 -4.40
C ILE A 606 -25.24 13.91 -4.01
N LEU A 607 -24.20 13.60 -3.24
CA LEU A 607 -23.19 14.55 -2.76
C LEU A 607 -21.79 14.10 -3.16
N VAL A 608 -20.97 15.02 -3.66
CA VAL A 608 -19.58 14.78 -4.04
C VAL A 608 -18.65 15.47 -3.04
N PRO A 609 -17.71 14.75 -2.38
CA PRO A 609 -16.72 15.36 -1.49
C PRO A 609 -15.78 16.35 -2.20
N GLU A 610 -15.70 17.61 -1.74
CA GLU A 610 -14.89 18.63 -2.41
C GLU A 610 -13.37 18.34 -2.39
N ALA A 611 -12.91 17.45 -1.50
CA ALA A 611 -11.53 17.00 -1.45
C ALA A 611 -11.08 16.19 -2.69
N ILE A 612 -12.01 15.65 -3.51
CA ILE A 612 -11.67 14.91 -4.74
C ILE A 612 -10.78 15.76 -5.67
N GLY A 613 -11.18 17.01 -5.93
CA GLY A 613 -10.38 17.95 -6.73
C GLY A 613 -9.10 18.45 -6.03
N SER A 614 -8.95 18.22 -4.73
CA SER A 614 -7.77 18.65 -3.94
C SER A 614 -6.65 17.60 -3.89
N PHE A 615 -6.98 16.32 -4.15
CA PHE A 615 -6.01 15.21 -4.09
C PHE A 615 -5.92 14.39 -5.40
N PRO A 616 -5.76 15.03 -6.58
CA PRO A 616 -5.61 14.31 -7.84
C PRO A 616 -4.37 13.40 -7.80
N GLY A 617 -4.55 12.11 -8.11
CA GLY A 617 -3.48 11.12 -8.11
C GLY A 617 -3.24 10.39 -6.79
N HIS A 618 -3.98 10.68 -5.71
CA HIS A 618 -3.91 9.89 -4.48
C HIS A 618 -4.98 8.79 -4.44
N HIS A 619 -4.56 7.54 -4.22
CA HIS A 619 -5.45 6.38 -4.08
C HIS A 619 -6.07 6.29 -2.67
N MET A 620 -6.87 7.30 -2.32
CA MET A 620 -7.64 7.36 -1.06
C MET A 620 -8.99 6.65 -1.19
N CYS A 621 -9.50 6.08 -0.10
CA CYS A 621 -10.89 5.60 -0.07
C CYS A 621 -11.86 6.78 0.15
N LEU A 622 -13.12 6.59 -0.23
CA LEU A 622 -14.15 7.64 -0.22
C LEU A 622 -14.34 8.26 1.17
N SER A 623 -14.28 7.46 2.24
CA SER A 623 -14.42 7.94 3.62
C SER A 623 -13.25 8.84 4.05
N THR A 624 -12.03 8.60 3.55
CA THR A 624 -10.89 9.51 3.74
C THR A 624 -11.11 10.84 3.02
N LEU A 625 -11.63 10.81 1.78
CA LEU A 625 -11.95 12.02 1.01
C LEU A 625 -13.07 12.84 1.67
N LEU A 626 -14.13 12.18 2.13
CA LEU A 626 -15.24 12.79 2.87
C LEU A 626 -14.78 13.40 4.20
N LYS A 627 -13.90 12.72 4.94
CA LYS A 627 -13.28 13.25 6.17
C LYS A 627 -12.50 14.55 5.94
N TYR A 628 -11.89 14.72 4.76
CA TYR A 628 -11.21 15.97 4.36
C TYR A 628 -12.14 16.98 3.66
N SER A 629 -13.45 16.73 3.62
CA SER A 629 -14.46 17.54 2.93
C SER A 629 -15.44 18.18 3.92
N PRO A 630 -15.04 19.23 4.65
CA PRO A 630 -15.85 19.85 5.71
C PRO A 630 -17.17 20.46 5.19
N LYS A 631 -17.22 20.97 3.95
CA LYS A 631 -18.45 21.53 3.36
C LYS A 631 -19.46 20.43 3.10
N THR A 632 -19.04 19.31 2.50
CA THR A 632 -19.92 18.15 2.30
C THR A 632 -20.36 17.53 3.62
N LEU A 633 -19.48 17.41 4.63
CA LEU A 633 -19.89 16.97 5.98
C LEU A 633 -20.91 17.92 6.63
N GLN A 634 -20.75 19.23 6.50
CA GLN A 634 -21.73 20.20 6.99
C GLN A 634 -23.06 20.09 6.26
N ARG A 635 -23.04 19.88 4.93
CA ARG A 635 -24.25 19.65 4.13
C ARG A 635 -24.99 18.37 4.54
N ILE A 636 -24.27 17.28 4.78
CA ILE A 636 -24.85 16.02 5.32
C ILE A 636 -25.47 16.29 6.69
N ARG A 637 -24.76 16.97 7.60
CA ARG A 637 -25.27 17.30 8.95
C ARG A 637 -26.57 18.10 8.90
N ASN A 638 -26.69 19.05 7.97
CA ASN A 638 -27.92 19.82 7.78
C ASN A 638 -29.08 18.96 7.24
N LEU A 639 -28.81 18.00 6.33
CA LEU A 639 -29.83 17.11 5.76
C LEU A 639 -30.39 16.07 6.76
N ILE A 640 -29.60 15.69 7.78
CA ILE A 640 -30.00 14.75 8.84
C ILE A 640 -30.51 15.43 10.12
N GLN A 641 -30.49 16.77 10.20
CA GLN A 641 -30.86 17.48 11.41
C GLN A 641 -32.33 17.19 11.80
N GLY A 642 -32.54 16.70 13.03
CA GLY A 642 -33.87 16.36 13.54
C GLY A 642 -34.49 15.10 12.94
N ARG A 643 -33.70 14.19 12.34
CA ARG A 643 -34.15 12.92 11.78
C ARG A 643 -33.25 11.78 12.25
N GLU A 644 -33.83 10.59 12.44
CA GLU A 644 -33.02 9.38 12.65
C GLU A 644 -32.18 9.09 11.40
N ALA A 645 -30.89 8.78 11.60
CA ALA A 645 -29.96 8.56 10.49
C ALA A 645 -28.86 7.55 10.83
N TYR A 646 -28.44 6.76 9.85
CA TYR A 646 -27.31 5.85 9.95
C TYR A 646 -26.52 5.75 8.65
N ILE A 647 -25.26 5.32 8.75
CA ILE A 647 -24.36 5.12 7.61
C ILE A 647 -24.42 3.65 7.15
N VAL A 648 -24.50 3.43 5.84
CA VAL A 648 -24.26 2.13 5.18
C VAL A 648 -22.95 2.21 4.41
N GLY A 649 -21.91 1.57 4.94
CA GLY A 649 -20.58 1.53 4.33
C GLY A 649 -20.50 0.64 3.09
N GLY A 650 -19.34 0.63 2.43
CA GLY A 650 -18.92 -0.44 1.54
C GLY A 650 -18.08 -1.44 2.32
N VAL A 651 -16.76 -1.31 2.20
CA VAL A 651 -15.76 -1.97 3.05
C VAL A 651 -15.28 -0.94 4.08
N LEU A 652 -15.63 -1.15 5.35
CA LEU A 652 -15.39 -0.16 6.41
C LEU A 652 -13.91 0.02 6.73
N HIS A 653 -13.48 1.28 6.83
CA HIS A 653 -12.14 1.71 7.18
C HIS A 653 -12.13 2.49 8.51
N SER A 654 -10.95 2.71 9.09
CA SER A 654 -10.79 3.56 10.29
C SER A 654 -11.30 5.00 10.10
N ASP A 655 -11.35 5.51 8.86
CA ASP A 655 -11.90 6.83 8.57
C ASP A 655 -13.43 6.87 8.52
N ASP A 656 -14.12 5.75 8.30
CA ASP A 656 -15.59 5.68 8.44
C ASP A 656 -16.02 5.95 9.89
N LEU A 657 -15.28 5.40 10.85
CA LEU A 657 -15.50 5.70 12.28
C LEU A 657 -15.30 7.18 12.59
N ALA A 658 -14.32 7.82 11.94
CA ALA A 658 -14.07 9.25 12.08
C ALA A 658 -15.18 10.11 11.45
N VAL A 659 -15.71 9.72 10.27
CA VAL A 659 -16.86 10.38 9.63
C VAL A 659 -18.12 10.22 10.50
N ALA A 660 -18.38 9.01 11.02
CA ALA A 660 -19.50 8.74 11.92
C ALA A 660 -19.41 9.54 13.22
N ASP A 661 -18.23 9.70 13.80
CA ASP A 661 -18.00 10.59 14.96
C ASP A 661 -18.25 12.06 14.63
N LEU A 662 -17.86 12.53 13.44
CA LEU A 662 -18.10 13.90 13.00
C LEU A 662 -19.58 14.18 12.71
N LEU A 663 -20.32 13.19 12.22
CA LEU A 663 -21.75 13.31 11.92
C LEU A 663 -22.66 13.00 13.13
N GLY A 664 -22.15 12.26 14.13
CA GLY A 664 -22.90 11.86 15.32
C GLY A 664 -23.80 10.63 15.13
N VAL A 665 -23.63 9.87 14.05
CA VAL A 665 -24.54 8.79 13.62
C VAL A 665 -23.94 7.39 13.81
N PRO A 666 -24.75 6.35 14.05
CA PRO A 666 -24.30 4.95 13.98
C PRO A 666 -23.95 4.53 12.53
N ILE A 667 -23.17 3.46 12.41
CA ILE A 667 -22.89 2.76 11.16
C ILE A 667 -23.56 1.39 11.24
N LEU A 668 -24.30 1.00 10.20
CA LEU A 668 -24.74 -0.38 9.98
C LEU A 668 -23.56 -1.16 9.37
N GLY A 669 -22.80 -1.85 10.22
CA GLY A 669 -21.66 -2.65 9.78
C GLY A 669 -20.73 -3.08 10.91
N THR A 670 -19.72 -3.87 10.54
CA THR A 670 -18.77 -4.50 11.48
C THR A 670 -17.59 -3.58 11.82
N GLU A 671 -16.96 -3.79 12.98
CA GLU A 671 -15.73 -3.11 13.36
C GLU A 671 -14.63 -3.28 12.29
N PRO A 672 -13.94 -2.22 11.80
CA PRO A 672 -13.01 -2.33 10.66
C PRO A 672 -11.89 -3.36 10.83
N GLU A 673 -11.28 -3.47 12.01
CA GLU A 673 -10.21 -4.44 12.24
C GLU A 673 -10.73 -5.90 12.21
N LEU A 674 -11.97 -6.11 12.67
CA LEU A 674 -12.66 -7.40 12.67
C LEU A 674 -13.12 -7.78 11.25
N ALA A 675 -13.66 -6.83 10.50
CA ALA A 675 -14.03 -7.00 9.10
C ALA A 675 -12.81 -7.33 8.23
N HIS A 676 -11.70 -6.61 8.41
CA HIS A 676 -10.44 -6.92 7.72
C HIS A 676 -9.90 -8.31 8.06
N LEU A 677 -10.03 -8.77 9.30
CA LEU A 677 -9.59 -10.12 9.69
C LEU A 677 -10.40 -11.20 8.97
N TYR A 678 -11.74 -11.15 9.04
CA TYR A 678 -12.60 -12.22 8.51
C TYR A 678 -12.82 -12.16 7.00
N ARG A 679 -12.56 -11.02 6.36
CA ARG A 679 -12.46 -10.88 4.90
C ARG A 679 -11.24 -11.58 4.29
N THR A 680 -10.18 -11.86 5.06
CA THR A 680 -9.04 -12.62 4.51
C THR A 680 -9.45 -14.05 4.15
N LYS A 681 -8.83 -14.65 3.13
CA LYS A 681 -9.13 -16.05 2.74
C LYS A 681 -8.87 -17.04 3.89
N SER A 682 -7.81 -16.85 4.66
CA SER A 682 -7.57 -17.60 5.90
C SER A 682 -8.58 -17.24 7.02
N GLY A 683 -9.14 -16.04 7.00
CA GLY A 683 -10.20 -15.56 7.91
C GLY A 683 -11.54 -16.25 7.68
N SER A 684 -12.03 -16.25 6.44
CA SER A 684 -13.30 -16.85 6.04
C SER A 684 -13.35 -18.36 6.33
N LYS A 685 -12.26 -19.09 6.10
CA LYS A 685 -12.16 -20.53 6.47
C LYS A 685 -12.42 -20.81 7.94
N ARG A 686 -12.01 -19.91 8.85
CA ARG A 686 -12.29 -20.07 10.29
C ARG A 686 -13.77 -19.91 10.63
N ILE A 687 -14.54 -19.20 9.80
CA ILE A 687 -16.00 -19.09 9.93
C ILE A 687 -16.64 -20.38 9.41
N PHE A 688 -16.31 -20.81 8.18
CA PHE A 688 -16.88 -22.03 7.57
C PHE A 688 -16.65 -23.29 8.42
N ILE A 689 -15.43 -23.48 8.93
CA ILE A 689 -15.09 -24.61 9.81
C ILE A 689 -15.98 -24.62 11.07
N SER A 690 -16.28 -23.45 11.66
CA SER A 690 -17.15 -23.37 12.84
C SER A 690 -18.65 -23.44 12.54
N ALA A 691 -19.04 -23.09 11.31
CA ALA A 691 -20.39 -23.26 10.81
C ALA A 691 -20.64 -24.73 10.38
N CYS A 692 -19.61 -25.58 10.41
CA CYS A 692 -19.64 -26.97 9.95
C CYS A 692 -20.01 -27.14 8.46
N ILE A 693 -19.72 -26.13 7.64
CA ILE A 693 -20.01 -26.12 6.21
C ILE A 693 -18.83 -26.75 5.45
N PRO A 694 -19.08 -27.58 4.42
CA PRO A 694 -18.00 -28.16 3.61
C PRO A 694 -17.17 -27.06 2.92
N THR A 695 -15.86 -27.25 2.89
CA THR A 695 -14.89 -26.36 2.23
C THR A 695 -13.96 -27.20 1.36
N PRO A 696 -13.38 -26.66 0.27
CA PRO A 696 -12.37 -27.37 -0.50
C PRO A 696 -11.23 -27.87 0.40
N PRO A 697 -10.73 -29.10 0.22
CA PRO A 697 -9.54 -29.60 0.91
C PRO A 697 -8.36 -28.63 0.74
N GLY A 698 -7.75 -28.20 1.84
CA GLY A 698 -6.77 -27.11 1.77
C GLY A 698 -6.07 -26.78 3.08
N VAL A 699 -5.13 -25.84 3.00
CA VAL A 699 -4.34 -25.31 4.13
C VAL A 699 -4.32 -23.77 4.03
N TYR A 700 -4.44 -23.11 5.18
CA TYR A 700 -4.46 -21.65 5.31
C TYR A 700 -3.37 -21.15 6.28
N ASP A 701 -3.25 -19.82 6.47
CA ASP A 701 -2.18 -19.17 7.25
C ASP A 701 -0.75 -19.49 6.74
N ILE A 702 -0.54 -19.45 5.42
CA ILE A 702 0.78 -19.73 4.82
C ILE A 702 1.61 -18.43 4.72
N TYR A 703 2.73 -18.37 5.46
CA TYR A 703 3.61 -17.19 5.55
C TYR A 703 5.08 -17.49 5.22
N ASN A 704 5.37 -18.65 4.62
CA ASN A 704 6.72 -19.06 4.21
C ASN A 704 6.63 -19.97 2.97
N GLU A 705 7.52 -19.77 2.01
CA GLU A 705 7.63 -20.60 0.80
C GLU A 705 7.95 -22.08 1.12
N GLN A 706 8.78 -22.34 2.13
CA GLN A 706 9.03 -23.72 2.57
C GLN A 706 7.77 -24.36 3.17
N GLN A 707 7.00 -23.61 3.96
CA GLN A 707 5.70 -24.05 4.49
C GLN A 707 4.71 -24.30 3.35
N PHE A 708 4.70 -23.47 2.31
CA PHE A 708 3.88 -23.64 1.11
C PHE A 708 4.19 -24.97 0.40
N LEU A 709 5.46 -25.20 0.04
CA LEU A 709 5.91 -26.44 -0.63
C LEU A 709 5.64 -27.68 0.22
N ASP A 710 5.89 -27.58 1.54
CA ASP A 710 5.65 -28.68 2.48
C ASP A 710 4.17 -29.05 2.60
N SER A 711 3.30 -28.03 2.66
CA SER A 711 1.84 -28.19 2.77
C SER A 711 1.25 -28.71 1.45
N LEU A 712 1.67 -28.15 0.31
CA LEU A 712 1.24 -28.58 -1.01
C LEU A 712 1.63 -30.05 -1.26
N GLY A 713 2.86 -30.45 -0.94
CA GLY A 713 3.29 -31.84 -1.06
C GLY A 713 2.46 -32.81 -0.22
N GLN A 714 2.12 -32.45 1.02
CA GLN A 714 1.23 -33.24 1.90
C GLN A 714 -0.19 -33.34 1.33
N LEU A 715 -0.73 -32.22 0.83
CA LEU A 715 -2.06 -32.12 0.25
C LEU A 715 -2.21 -32.99 -1.01
N ILE A 716 -1.24 -32.95 -1.93
CA ILE A 716 -1.23 -33.78 -3.16
C ILE A 716 -1.20 -35.27 -2.79
N VAL A 717 -0.30 -35.69 -1.90
CA VAL A 717 -0.15 -37.12 -1.54
C VAL A 717 -1.39 -37.65 -0.84
N SER A 718 -2.05 -36.82 -0.04
CA SER A 718 -3.31 -37.16 0.63
C SER A 718 -4.50 -37.23 -0.34
N ASN A 719 -4.49 -36.43 -1.42
CA ASN A 719 -5.60 -36.25 -2.34
C ASN A 719 -5.17 -36.45 -3.81
N LEU A 720 -4.64 -37.64 -4.14
CA LEU A 720 -4.20 -38.03 -5.50
C LEU A 720 -5.34 -38.15 -6.54
N HIS A 721 -6.56 -37.73 -6.20
CA HIS A 721 -7.68 -37.56 -7.13
C HIS A 721 -7.84 -36.09 -7.59
N VAL A 722 -7.17 -35.13 -6.94
CA VAL A 722 -7.24 -33.70 -7.25
C VAL A 722 -6.21 -33.34 -8.32
N SER A 723 -6.68 -33.08 -9.54
CA SER A 723 -5.83 -32.74 -10.68
C SER A 723 -5.21 -31.34 -10.60
N ARG A 724 -6.03 -30.35 -10.19
CA ARG A 724 -5.71 -28.92 -10.18
C ARG A 724 -5.69 -28.39 -8.74
N TRP A 725 -4.67 -27.60 -8.42
CA TRP A 725 -4.56 -26.92 -7.13
C TRP A 725 -4.61 -25.40 -7.30
N LEU A 726 -5.34 -24.73 -6.42
CA LEU A 726 -5.51 -23.28 -6.40
C LEU A 726 -4.67 -22.68 -5.27
N PHE A 727 -4.09 -21.51 -5.54
CA PHE A 727 -3.34 -20.70 -4.60
C PHE A 727 -3.99 -19.31 -4.55
N LYS A 728 -4.35 -18.84 -3.36
CA LYS A 728 -5.04 -17.55 -3.17
C LYS A 728 -4.34 -16.68 -2.14
N VAL A 729 -4.07 -15.42 -2.48
CA VAL A 729 -3.49 -14.42 -1.57
C VAL A 729 -4.56 -13.88 -0.62
N ASP A 730 -4.28 -13.85 0.69
CA ASP A 730 -5.28 -13.62 1.74
C ASP A 730 -6.09 -12.33 1.58
N ASN A 731 -5.44 -11.22 1.22
CA ASN A 731 -6.08 -9.90 1.20
C ASN A 731 -6.82 -9.59 -0.11
N GLU A 732 -6.59 -10.37 -1.17
CA GLU A 732 -7.00 -10.01 -2.53
C GLU A 732 -8.46 -10.36 -2.85
N PHE A 733 -8.98 -9.73 -3.91
CA PHE A 733 -10.41 -9.74 -4.25
C PHE A 733 -10.66 -9.88 -5.75
N GLY A 734 -11.85 -10.36 -6.11
CA GLY A 734 -12.31 -10.47 -7.50
C GLY A 734 -11.38 -11.30 -8.39
N GLY A 735 -10.91 -12.46 -7.91
CA GLY A 735 -10.04 -13.38 -8.66
C GLY A 735 -8.59 -12.94 -8.86
N SER A 736 -8.28 -11.64 -8.70
CA SER A 736 -6.96 -11.07 -9.05
C SER A 736 -5.76 -11.61 -8.25
N GLY A 737 -6.01 -12.17 -7.06
CA GLY A 737 -5.01 -12.83 -6.22
C GLY A 737 -4.99 -14.35 -6.32
N THR A 738 -5.56 -14.92 -7.38
CA THR A 738 -5.63 -16.37 -7.61
C THR A 738 -4.60 -16.82 -8.65
N ALA A 739 -3.94 -17.94 -8.37
CA ALA A 739 -3.16 -18.71 -9.32
C ALA A 739 -3.54 -20.19 -9.22
N PHE A 740 -3.29 -20.97 -10.27
CA PHE A 740 -3.56 -22.41 -10.27
C PHE A 740 -2.47 -23.20 -10.98
N CYS A 741 -2.35 -24.50 -10.66
CA CYS A 741 -1.42 -25.41 -11.32
C CYS A 741 -2.05 -26.81 -11.51
N ASP A 742 -1.90 -27.36 -12.71
CA ASP A 742 -2.40 -28.68 -13.10
C ASP A 742 -1.37 -29.77 -12.78
N ILE A 743 -1.26 -30.04 -11.47
CA ILE A 743 -0.22 -30.89 -10.90
C ILE A 743 -0.29 -32.32 -11.45
N ALA A 744 -1.48 -32.88 -11.64
CA ALA A 744 -1.62 -34.24 -12.20
C ALA A 744 -1.06 -34.38 -13.62
N MET A 745 -1.08 -33.30 -14.42
CA MET A 745 -0.58 -33.31 -15.80
C MET A 745 0.93 -33.04 -15.88
N HIS A 746 1.46 -32.20 -14.99
CA HIS A 746 2.83 -31.67 -15.10
C HIS A 746 3.85 -32.31 -14.15
N LEU A 747 3.42 -33.01 -13.09
CA LEU A 747 4.30 -33.60 -12.08
C LEU A 747 4.81 -34.99 -12.51
N PRO A 748 6.11 -35.17 -12.80
CA PRO A 748 6.63 -36.45 -13.35
C PRO A 748 6.43 -37.64 -12.39
N SER A 749 6.51 -37.39 -11.09
CA SER A 749 6.31 -38.40 -10.04
C SER A 749 4.84 -38.78 -9.78
N TYR A 750 3.85 -38.09 -10.37
CA TYR A 750 2.42 -38.33 -10.13
C TYR A 750 1.98 -39.76 -10.52
N SER A 751 2.30 -40.18 -11.75
CA SER A 751 2.00 -41.54 -12.25
C SER A 751 2.68 -42.66 -11.45
N TRP A 752 3.74 -42.34 -10.70
CA TRP A 752 4.39 -43.28 -9.80
C TRP A 752 3.73 -43.28 -8.41
N ALA A 753 3.34 -42.12 -7.90
CA ALA A 753 2.61 -42.00 -6.63
C ALA A 753 1.26 -42.72 -6.67
N LEU A 754 0.51 -42.59 -7.78
CA LEU A 754 -0.75 -43.31 -8.00
C LEU A 754 -0.59 -44.84 -7.97
N ARG A 755 0.52 -45.36 -8.53
CA ARG A 755 0.84 -46.80 -8.49
C ARG A 755 1.22 -47.29 -7.10
N GLU A 756 1.94 -46.51 -6.30
CA GLU A 756 2.19 -46.88 -4.89
C GLU A 756 0.89 -46.78 -4.05
N GLN A 757 0.00 -45.81 -4.30
CA GLN A 757 -1.32 -45.77 -3.66
C GLN A 757 -2.14 -47.03 -3.95
N GLN A 758 -2.21 -47.46 -5.22
CA GLN A 758 -2.85 -48.72 -5.63
C GLN A 758 -2.21 -49.94 -4.95
N ARG A 759 -0.90 -49.90 -4.70
CA ARG A 759 -0.14 -51.00 -4.08
C ARG A 759 -0.41 -51.17 -2.58
N TYR A 760 -0.53 -50.09 -1.82
CA TYR A 760 -0.84 -50.17 -0.38
C TYR A 760 -2.36 -50.23 -0.09
N GLY A 761 -3.20 -49.77 -1.03
CA GLY A 761 -4.64 -49.65 -0.84
C GLY A 761 -5.02 -48.39 -0.03
N PRO A 762 -6.30 -47.96 -0.09
CA PRO A 762 -6.74 -46.66 0.40
C PRO A 762 -6.55 -46.47 1.92
N ASP A 763 -6.75 -47.51 2.72
CA ASP A 763 -6.70 -47.39 4.19
C ASP A 763 -5.27 -47.38 4.74
N VAL A 764 -4.35 -48.13 4.13
CA VAL A 764 -2.93 -48.06 4.48
C VAL A 764 -2.32 -46.76 3.95
N TRP A 765 -2.77 -46.25 2.79
CA TRP A 765 -2.30 -44.98 2.24
C TRP A 765 -2.65 -43.76 3.10
N LYS A 766 -3.66 -43.84 3.97
CA LYS A 766 -3.94 -42.78 4.97
C LYS A 766 -2.82 -42.65 6.02
N GLN A 767 -1.93 -43.63 6.16
CA GLN A 767 -0.83 -43.61 7.11
C GLN A 767 0.39 -42.87 6.57
N LYS A 768 0.93 -41.93 7.37
CA LYS A 768 2.04 -41.03 6.97
C LYS A 768 3.31 -41.76 6.50
N TRP A 769 3.60 -42.95 7.02
CA TRP A 769 4.78 -43.72 6.64
C TRP A 769 4.69 -44.32 5.22
N ALA A 770 3.49 -44.68 4.76
CA ALA A 770 3.27 -45.18 3.39
C ALA A 770 3.45 -44.05 2.36
N GLN A 771 2.98 -42.86 2.73
CA GLN A 771 3.06 -41.63 1.96
C GLN A 771 4.49 -41.06 1.83
N GLU A 772 5.40 -41.37 2.77
CA GLU A 772 6.67 -40.65 2.93
C GLU A 772 7.58 -40.70 1.69
N LYS A 773 7.61 -41.83 0.98
CA LYS A 773 8.40 -42.01 -0.26
C LYS A 773 7.86 -41.16 -1.41
N ALA A 774 6.53 -41.06 -1.54
CA ALA A 774 5.89 -40.19 -2.52
C ALA A 774 6.10 -38.72 -2.17
N LEU A 775 5.90 -38.35 -0.91
CA LEU A 775 6.12 -37.00 -0.43
C LEU A 775 7.55 -36.50 -0.73
N ARG A 776 8.58 -37.30 -0.47
CA ARG A 776 9.97 -36.92 -0.75
C ARG A 776 10.26 -36.71 -2.24
N ARG A 777 9.64 -37.48 -3.14
CA ARG A 777 9.79 -37.29 -4.59
C ARG A 777 9.04 -36.05 -5.08
N ILE A 778 7.77 -35.93 -4.70
CA ILE A 778 6.90 -34.83 -5.10
C ILE A 778 7.48 -33.48 -4.63
N LYS A 779 7.99 -33.38 -3.40
CA LYS A 779 8.68 -32.17 -2.91
C LYS A 779 9.94 -31.81 -3.69
N GLY A 780 10.63 -32.78 -4.29
CA GLY A 780 11.81 -32.53 -5.13
C GLY A 780 11.43 -31.94 -6.49
N ASP A 781 10.33 -32.42 -7.07
CA ASP A 781 9.85 -31.98 -8.39
C ASP A 781 9.07 -30.65 -8.33
N LEU A 782 8.33 -30.41 -7.23
CA LEU A 782 7.37 -29.31 -7.08
C LEU A 782 7.92 -27.90 -7.43
N PRO A 783 9.11 -27.46 -6.96
CA PRO A 783 9.59 -26.10 -7.27
C PRO A 783 9.73 -25.83 -8.77
N VAL A 784 10.24 -26.81 -9.52
CA VAL A 784 10.45 -26.71 -10.98
C VAL A 784 9.11 -26.76 -11.73
N VAL A 785 8.14 -27.53 -11.23
CA VAL A 785 6.79 -27.58 -11.80
C VAL A 785 6.07 -26.24 -11.59
N LEU A 786 6.10 -25.71 -10.36
CA LEU A 786 5.41 -24.46 -10.02
C LEU A 786 5.96 -23.25 -10.79
N GLU A 787 7.28 -23.15 -10.95
CA GLU A 787 7.92 -22.05 -11.70
C GLU A 787 7.50 -22.03 -13.19
N ARG A 788 7.25 -23.21 -13.78
CA ARG A 788 6.99 -23.37 -15.22
C ARG A 788 5.52 -23.50 -15.60
N HIS A 789 4.70 -24.03 -14.70
CA HIS A 789 3.33 -24.49 -14.97
C HIS A 789 2.27 -23.89 -14.04
N THR A 790 2.62 -22.90 -13.20
CA THR A 790 1.60 -22.13 -12.48
C THR A 790 1.08 -20.99 -13.34
N GLU A 791 -0.23 -20.94 -13.53
CA GLU A 791 -0.90 -19.85 -14.22
C GLU A 791 -1.52 -18.86 -13.22
N THR A 792 -1.17 -17.58 -13.34
CA THR A 792 -1.81 -16.48 -12.60
C THR A 792 -3.03 -15.98 -13.37
N VAL A 793 -4.16 -15.77 -12.67
CA VAL A 793 -5.40 -15.30 -13.28
C VAL A 793 -5.25 -13.84 -13.76
N ASP A 794 -4.75 -12.96 -12.89
CA ASP A 794 -4.40 -11.58 -13.25
C ASP A 794 -2.91 -11.45 -13.58
N ARG A 795 -2.56 -11.76 -14.83
CA ARG A 795 -1.20 -11.59 -15.38
C ARG A 795 -0.74 -10.11 -15.43
N ARG A 796 -1.64 -9.13 -15.29
CA ARG A 796 -1.28 -7.70 -15.23
C ARG A 796 -0.74 -7.34 -13.84
N ARG A 797 -1.26 -7.96 -12.78
CA ARG A 797 -0.81 -7.79 -11.38
C ARG A 797 0.36 -8.70 -11.02
N TYR A 798 0.31 -9.96 -11.45
CA TYR A 798 1.30 -10.99 -11.13
C TYR A 798 1.85 -11.63 -12.41
N PRO A 799 2.87 -11.02 -13.05
CA PRO A 799 3.42 -11.50 -14.32
C PRO A 799 4.27 -12.77 -14.19
N THR A 800 4.79 -13.09 -13.00
CA THR A 800 5.63 -14.27 -12.74
C THR A 800 5.24 -14.98 -11.45
N TRP A 801 5.54 -16.29 -11.37
CA TRP A 801 5.39 -17.07 -10.13
C TRP A 801 6.11 -16.44 -8.94
N GLU A 802 7.35 -15.96 -9.13
CA GLU A 802 8.11 -15.26 -8.09
C GLU A 802 7.35 -14.05 -7.51
N SER A 803 6.74 -13.22 -8.37
CA SER A 803 5.97 -12.06 -7.93
C SER A 803 4.73 -12.45 -7.14
N PHE A 804 4.09 -13.57 -7.51
CA PHE A 804 2.92 -14.11 -6.85
C PHE A 804 3.25 -14.72 -5.49
N ILE A 805 4.25 -15.62 -5.41
CA ILE A 805 4.62 -16.28 -4.16
C ILE A 805 5.19 -15.29 -3.14
N GLN A 806 5.92 -14.26 -3.59
CA GLN A 806 6.37 -13.17 -2.72
C GLN A 806 5.17 -12.40 -2.12
N ALA A 807 4.13 -12.12 -2.93
CA ALA A 807 2.92 -11.45 -2.46
C ALA A 807 2.15 -12.32 -1.45
N LEU A 808 1.96 -13.61 -1.78
CA LEU A 808 1.31 -14.62 -0.91
C LEU A 808 2.03 -14.72 0.44
N VAL A 809 3.34 -14.98 0.43
CA VAL A 809 4.16 -15.09 1.65
C VAL A 809 4.15 -13.79 2.48
N SER A 810 4.09 -12.62 1.83
CA SER A 810 4.08 -11.32 2.53
C SER A 810 2.74 -10.95 3.18
N SER A 811 1.63 -11.49 2.65
CA SER A 811 0.26 -11.16 3.06
C SER A 811 -0.40 -12.26 3.89
N GLY A 812 0.07 -13.49 3.75
CA GLY A 812 -0.70 -14.70 4.02
C GLY A 812 -1.41 -15.19 2.75
N GLY A 813 -1.73 -16.48 2.74
CA GLY A 813 -2.55 -17.07 1.69
C GLY A 813 -2.88 -18.54 1.99
N ILE A 814 -3.65 -19.11 1.07
CA ILE A 814 -4.23 -20.44 1.19
C ILE A 814 -3.94 -21.28 -0.05
N ILE A 815 -3.87 -22.60 0.16
CA ILE A 815 -3.89 -23.63 -0.89
C ILE A 815 -5.24 -24.34 -0.80
N GLU A 816 -5.92 -24.51 -1.93
CA GLU A 816 -7.20 -25.23 -2.03
C GLU A 816 -7.16 -26.23 -3.20
N ALA A 817 -7.83 -27.37 -3.03
CA ALA A 817 -8.16 -28.25 -4.14
C ALA A 817 -9.18 -27.59 -5.08
N TYR A 818 -8.96 -27.72 -6.38
CA TYR A 818 -10.03 -27.53 -7.37
C TYR A 818 -10.96 -28.76 -7.34
N PRO A 819 -12.26 -28.62 -7.67
CA PRO A 819 -13.16 -29.75 -7.82
C PRO A 819 -12.65 -30.83 -8.78
N PRO A 820 -13.06 -32.11 -8.61
CA PRO A 820 -12.68 -33.20 -9.51
C PRO A 820 -13.31 -33.12 -10.90
N THR A 821 -14.28 -32.22 -11.12
CA THR A 821 -14.92 -31.95 -12.42
C THR A 821 -14.47 -30.61 -13.00
N GLU A 822 -14.47 -30.51 -14.33
CA GLU A 822 -14.27 -29.22 -15.01
C GLU A 822 -15.54 -28.36 -14.96
N SER A 823 -16.70 -29.01 -15.00
CA SER A 823 -18.03 -28.44 -14.82
C SER A 823 -18.27 -28.04 -13.37
N ILE A 824 -18.31 -26.74 -13.14
CA ILE A 824 -18.57 -26.12 -11.84
C ILE A 824 -19.58 -24.97 -12.00
N THR A 825 -20.37 -24.73 -10.97
CA THR A 825 -21.28 -23.58 -10.86
C THR A 825 -20.87 -22.79 -9.62
N CYS A 826 -20.53 -21.51 -9.76
CA CYS A 826 -20.26 -20.64 -8.61
C CYS A 826 -21.51 -19.81 -8.30
N LEU A 827 -21.78 -19.55 -7.03
CA LEU A 827 -22.92 -18.76 -6.58
C LEU A 827 -22.46 -17.67 -5.61
N THR A 828 -23.17 -16.55 -5.63
CA THR A 828 -22.97 -15.43 -4.71
C THR A 828 -24.27 -15.18 -3.95
N LEU A 829 -24.18 -15.23 -2.61
CA LEU A 829 -25.31 -15.04 -1.70
C LEU A 829 -25.04 -13.83 -0.81
N ASP A 830 -25.92 -12.83 -0.84
CA ASP A 830 -25.81 -11.66 0.02
C ASP A 830 -26.69 -11.83 1.25
N LEU A 831 -26.10 -11.72 2.44
CA LEU A 831 -26.80 -11.75 3.72
C LEU A 831 -26.74 -10.39 4.42
N LEU A 832 -27.78 -10.06 5.18
CA LEU A 832 -27.82 -8.95 6.12
C LEU A 832 -27.98 -9.50 7.53
N ILE A 833 -26.94 -9.33 8.36
CA ILE A 833 -27.06 -9.50 9.81
C ILE A 833 -27.55 -8.17 10.38
N GLN A 834 -28.83 -8.13 10.77
CA GLN A 834 -29.47 -6.96 11.35
C GLN A 834 -28.85 -6.60 12.72
N PRO A 835 -28.91 -5.32 13.16
CA PRO A 835 -28.41 -4.89 14.47
C PRO A 835 -29.03 -5.59 15.68
N ASP A 836 -30.26 -6.09 15.57
CA ASP A 836 -30.92 -6.89 16.62
C ASP A 836 -30.50 -8.37 16.63
N GLY A 837 -29.73 -8.81 15.62
CA GLY A 837 -29.24 -10.18 15.45
C GLY A 837 -30.05 -11.03 14.47
N GLY A 838 -31.09 -10.49 13.82
CA GLY A 838 -31.76 -11.18 12.70
C GLY A 838 -30.82 -11.44 11.52
N ILE A 839 -31.03 -12.54 10.79
CA ILE A 839 -30.23 -12.94 9.63
C ILE A 839 -31.19 -13.07 8.44
N ASP A 840 -31.04 -12.20 7.44
CA ASP A 840 -31.83 -12.26 6.21
C ASP A 840 -30.94 -12.55 4.99
N MET A 841 -31.41 -13.40 4.08
CA MET A 841 -30.82 -13.55 2.75
C MET A 841 -31.45 -12.53 1.81
N VAL A 842 -30.68 -11.52 1.38
CA VAL A 842 -31.17 -10.34 0.64
C VAL A 842 -30.89 -10.39 -0.87
N SER A 843 -29.99 -11.27 -1.32
CA SER A 843 -29.83 -11.62 -2.73
C SER A 843 -29.24 -13.03 -2.87
N CYS A 844 -29.58 -13.72 -3.94
CA CYS A 844 -29.01 -15.01 -4.32
C CYS A 844 -28.85 -15.06 -5.85
N GLY A 845 -27.70 -15.49 -6.34
CA GLY A 845 -27.45 -15.55 -7.78
C GLY A 845 -26.32 -16.48 -8.21
N ASP A 846 -26.44 -17.06 -9.41
CA ASP A 846 -25.37 -17.85 -10.03
C ASP A 846 -24.37 -16.91 -10.73
N GLN A 847 -23.08 -17.20 -10.66
CA GLN A 847 -22.02 -16.40 -11.28
C GLN A 847 -21.87 -16.71 -12.77
N ILE A 848 -21.76 -15.65 -13.56
CA ILE A 848 -21.37 -15.70 -14.97
C ILE A 848 -19.90 -15.33 -15.06
N HIS A 849 -19.10 -16.27 -15.54
CA HIS A 849 -17.64 -16.16 -15.59
C HIS A 849 -17.15 -15.44 -16.85
N GLY A 850 -15.87 -15.07 -16.83
CA GLY A 850 -15.23 -14.23 -17.83
C GLY A 850 -14.14 -14.93 -18.62
N SER A 851 -12.89 -14.48 -18.42
CA SER A 851 -11.72 -15.11 -19.04
C SER A 851 -11.38 -16.49 -18.48
N SER A 852 -11.94 -16.79 -17.31
CA SER A 852 -11.51 -17.82 -16.40
C SER A 852 -12.65 -18.09 -15.42
N PRO A 853 -12.85 -19.33 -14.95
CA PRO A 853 -13.82 -19.66 -13.90
C PRO A 853 -13.55 -18.93 -12.58
N PHE A 854 -12.38 -18.30 -12.41
CA PHE A 854 -12.03 -17.53 -11.21
C PHE A 854 -12.35 -16.02 -11.33
N GLU A 855 -12.90 -15.57 -12.47
CA GLU A 855 -13.26 -14.17 -12.75
C GLU A 855 -14.78 -14.04 -12.96
N CYS A 856 -15.52 -13.62 -11.93
CA CYS A 856 -16.95 -13.30 -12.03
C CYS A 856 -17.16 -11.93 -12.72
N ILE A 857 -17.88 -11.91 -13.84
CA ILE A 857 -18.27 -10.70 -14.59
C ILE A 857 -19.70 -10.25 -14.23
N GLY A 858 -20.62 -11.19 -14.06
CA GLY A 858 -22.03 -10.91 -13.80
C GLY A 858 -22.70 -12.05 -13.03
N THR A 859 -24.00 -11.91 -12.76
CA THR A 859 -24.79 -12.91 -12.02
C THR A 859 -26.23 -13.02 -12.55
N THR A 860 -26.85 -14.19 -12.43
CA THR A 860 -28.29 -14.41 -12.59
C THR A 860 -28.97 -14.19 -11.24
N VAL A 861 -30.18 -13.63 -11.19
CA VAL A 861 -30.97 -13.48 -9.94
C VAL A 861 -32.45 -13.73 -10.24
N PRO A 862 -33.15 -14.62 -9.52
CA PRO A 862 -32.63 -15.54 -8.49
C PRO A 862 -31.63 -16.57 -9.05
N GLN A 863 -30.91 -17.25 -8.15
CA GLN A 863 -30.13 -18.44 -8.51
C GLN A 863 -31.05 -19.62 -8.85
N CYS A 864 -30.60 -20.49 -9.75
CA CYS A 864 -31.32 -21.70 -10.15
C CYS A 864 -30.52 -23.02 -9.92
N SER A 865 -29.24 -22.95 -9.55
CA SER A 865 -28.34 -24.14 -9.55
C SER A 865 -28.45 -25.04 -8.31
N ILE A 866 -28.96 -24.55 -7.18
CA ILE A 866 -29.02 -25.27 -5.90
C ILE A 866 -30.43 -25.19 -5.30
N PRO A 867 -30.97 -26.27 -4.69
CA PRO A 867 -32.22 -26.23 -3.92
C PRO A 867 -32.23 -25.14 -2.83
N PRO A 868 -33.23 -24.21 -2.81
CA PRO A 868 -33.28 -23.09 -1.86
C PRO A 868 -33.28 -23.47 -0.38
N GLU A 869 -33.77 -24.67 -0.02
CA GLU A 869 -33.75 -25.19 1.36
C GLU A 869 -32.32 -25.37 1.88
N ILE A 870 -31.43 -25.93 1.04
CA ILE A 870 -30.02 -26.17 1.36
C ILE A 870 -29.30 -24.83 1.53
N LEU A 871 -29.54 -23.88 0.61
CA LEU A 871 -28.99 -22.52 0.71
C LEU A 871 -29.43 -21.82 1.99
N THR A 872 -30.72 -21.90 2.34
CA THR A 872 -31.26 -21.29 3.55
C THR A 872 -30.60 -21.87 4.81
N SER A 873 -30.37 -23.19 4.86
CA SER A 873 -29.64 -23.86 5.95
C SER A 873 -28.19 -23.37 6.05
N ILE A 874 -27.44 -23.34 4.94
CA ILE A 874 -26.05 -22.86 4.87
C ILE A 874 -25.96 -21.40 5.32
N CYS A 875 -26.83 -20.53 4.80
CA CYS A 875 -26.84 -19.10 5.11
C CYS A 875 -27.15 -18.83 6.59
N ASN A 876 -28.06 -19.59 7.20
CA ASN A 876 -28.31 -19.50 8.65
C ASN A 876 -27.08 -19.94 9.47
N GLN A 877 -26.40 -21.02 9.07
CA GLN A 877 -25.18 -21.49 9.74
C GLN A 877 -24.01 -20.49 9.62
N VAL A 878 -23.76 -19.92 8.43
CA VAL A 878 -22.77 -18.84 8.25
C VAL A 878 -23.17 -17.61 9.06
N GLY A 879 -24.42 -17.17 8.95
CA GLY A 879 -24.93 -15.98 9.64
C GLY A 879 -24.76 -16.09 11.15
N GLU A 880 -25.09 -17.23 11.74
CA GLU A 880 -24.90 -17.48 13.18
C GLU A 880 -23.41 -17.53 13.57
N ALA A 881 -22.57 -18.18 12.77
CA ALA A 881 -21.12 -18.20 12.98
C ALA A 881 -20.49 -16.79 12.85
N CYS A 882 -21.05 -15.91 12.01
CA CYS A 882 -20.67 -14.51 11.91
C CYS A 882 -21.17 -13.68 13.11
N ARG A 883 -22.45 -13.83 13.48
CA ARG A 883 -23.12 -13.13 14.58
C ARG A 883 -22.42 -13.38 15.93
N THR A 884 -22.10 -14.65 16.22
CA THR A 884 -21.35 -15.05 17.43
C THR A 884 -19.95 -14.44 17.52
N ARG A 885 -19.37 -14.01 16.41
CA ARG A 885 -18.08 -13.30 16.34
C ARG A 885 -18.19 -11.78 16.39
N GLY A 886 -19.40 -11.22 16.46
CA GLY A 886 -19.63 -9.77 16.44
C GLY A 886 -19.62 -9.16 15.04
N ILE A 887 -19.81 -9.95 13.99
CA ILE A 887 -20.04 -9.45 12.63
C ILE A 887 -21.52 -9.01 12.52
N CYS A 888 -21.74 -7.82 11.97
CA CYS A 888 -23.04 -7.17 11.79
C CYS A 888 -23.04 -6.39 10.46
N GLY A 889 -24.21 -6.23 9.84
CA GLY A 889 -24.39 -5.58 8.54
C GLY A 889 -24.34 -6.57 7.37
N TYR A 890 -24.01 -6.05 6.18
CA TYR A 890 -24.00 -6.82 4.94
C TYR A 890 -22.74 -7.68 4.79
N LEU A 891 -22.92 -8.87 4.24
CA LEU A 891 -21.85 -9.79 3.85
C LEU A 891 -22.22 -10.55 2.57
N SER A 892 -21.22 -10.93 1.79
CA SER A 892 -21.31 -11.75 0.58
C SER A 892 -20.65 -13.09 0.84
N LEU A 893 -21.31 -14.18 0.44
CA LEU A 893 -20.85 -15.56 0.59
C LEU A 893 -20.75 -16.22 -0.79
N ASP A 894 -19.55 -16.69 -1.14
CA ASP A 894 -19.29 -17.33 -2.42
C ASP A 894 -19.26 -18.86 -2.25
N LEU A 895 -20.25 -19.54 -2.81
CA LEU A 895 -20.36 -20.99 -2.86
C LEU A 895 -19.94 -21.53 -4.23
N LEU A 896 -19.55 -22.80 -4.26
CA LEU A 896 -19.29 -23.55 -5.49
C LEU A 896 -20.02 -24.88 -5.41
N SER A 897 -20.76 -25.23 -6.45
CA SER A 897 -21.44 -26.52 -6.64
C SER A 897 -20.89 -27.29 -7.84
N PHE A 898 -20.82 -28.60 -7.69
CA PHE A 898 -20.41 -29.54 -8.73
C PHE A 898 -20.98 -30.93 -8.42
N ILE A 899 -21.03 -31.82 -9.42
CA ILE A 899 -21.37 -33.22 -9.19
C ILE A 899 -20.09 -34.02 -8.98
N ASP A 900 -20.00 -34.77 -7.88
CA ASP A 900 -18.85 -35.63 -7.61
C ASP A 900 -18.87 -36.86 -8.54
N PRO A 901 -17.84 -37.08 -9.40
CA PRO A 901 -17.84 -38.18 -10.35
C PRO A 901 -17.78 -39.57 -9.70
N GLN A 902 -17.45 -39.67 -8.40
CA GLN A 902 -17.46 -40.95 -7.67
C GLN A 902 -18.83 -41.29 -7.09
N ASN A 903 -19.55 -40.29 -6.59
CA ASN A 903 -20.79 -40.46 -5.84
C ASN A 903 -22.06 -40.04 -6.61
N LEU A 904 -21.90 -39.34 -7.74
CA LEU A 904 -22.95 -38.73 -8.57
C LEU A 904 -23.90 -37.76 -7.84
N ASN A 905 -23.55 -37.37 -6.60
CA ASN A 905 -24.28 -36.41 -5.80
C ASN A 905 -23.76 -34.98 -6.04
N GLN A 906 -24.65 -33.99 -6.00
CA GLN A 906 -24.28 -32.58 -5.95
C GLN A 906 -23.55 -32.29 -4.62
N GLN A 907 -22.31 -31.82 -4.70
CA GLN A 907 -21.56 -31.28 -3.57
C GLN A 907 -21.53 -29.75 -3.63
N ILE A 908 -21.51 -29.12 -2.45
CA ILE A 908 -21.46 -27.66 -2.29
C ILE A 908 -20.31 -27.32 -1.34
N TRP A 909 -19.41 -26.45 -1.77
CA TRP A 909 -18.25 -25.99 -1.01
C TRP A 909 -18.29 -24.47 -0.78
N ALA A 910 -18.03 -24.01 0.45
CA ALA A 910 -17.83 -22.60 0.75
C ALA A 910 -16.41 -22.15 0.40
N THR A 911 -16.31 -21.20 -0.54
CA THR A 911 -15.03 -20.77 -1.12
C THR A 911 -14.55 -19.44 -0.52
N ASP A 912 -15.43 -18.45 -0.38
CA ASP A 912 -15.07 -17.09 -0.01
C ASP A 912 -16.15 -16.38 0.83
N LEU A 913 -15.73 -15.40 1.64
CA LEU A 913 -16.64 -14.58 2.46
C LEU A 913 -16.13 -13.14 2.51
N ASP A 914 -16.97 -12.20 2.07
CA ASP A 914 -16.65 -10.79 1.99
C ASP A 914 -17.56 -9.97 2.89
N VAL A 915 -17.02 -9.39 3.98
CA VAL A 915 -17.78 -8.57 4.95
C VAL A 915 -17.97 -7.15 4.38
N CYS A 916 -18.82 -7.03 3.37
CA CYS A 916 -19.20 -5.78 2.74
C CYS A 916 -20.55 -5.87 2.03
N TYR A 917 -21.12 -4.70 1.74
CA TYR A 917 -22.20 -4.57 0.76
C TYR A 917 -21.65 -4.88 -0.65
N SER A 918 -22.22 -5.85 -1.35
CA SER A 918 -21.70 -6.32 -2.65
C SER A 918 -22.21 -5.51 -3.86
N ASP A 919 -21.55 -5.73 -5.00
CA ASP A 919 -21.99 -5.17 -6.29
C ASP A 919 -23.28 -5.84 -6.79
N GLN A 920 -23.46 -7.14 -6.49
CA GLN A 920 -24.67 -7.89 -6.80
C GLN A 920 -25.86 -7.30 -6.05
N LEU A 921 -25.76 -7.13 -4.74
CA LEU A 921 -26.83 -6.55 -3.93
C LEU A 921 -27.26 -5.18 -4.45
N ALA A 922 -26.33 -4.32 -4.87
CA ALA A 922 -26.65 -3.02 -5.46
C ALA A 922 -27.48 -3.16 -6.75
N MET A 923 -27.16 -4.14 -7.60
CA MET A 923 -27.90 -4.43 -8.82
C MET A 923 -29.24 -5.14 -8.53
N THR A 924 -29.31 -6.00 -7.52
CA THR A 924 -30.56 -6.62 -7.04
C THR A 924 -31.54 -5.57 -6.52
N GLN A 925 -31.07 -4.57 -5.76
CA GLN A 925 -31.94 -3.45 -5.35
C GLN A 925 -32.50 -2.68 -6.55
N LEU A 926 -31.73 -2.51 -7.63
CA LEU A 926 -32.24 -1.90 -8.87
C LEU A 926 -33.28 -2.79 -9.58
N LEU A 927 -33.05 -4.10 -9.66
CA LEU A 927 -34.00 -5.07 -10.20
C LEU A 927 -35.34 -5.03 -9.45
N LEU A 928 -35.31 -5.03 -8.12
CA LEU A 928 -36.48 -4.91 -7.24
C LEU A 928 -37.16 -3.53 -7.35
N TYR A 929 -36.37 -2.47 -7.56
CA TYR A 929 -36.90 -1.13 -7.77
C TYR A 929 -37.74 -1.05 -9.04
N LEU A 930 -37.19 -1.50 -10.16
CA LEU A 930 -37.78 -1.38 -11.50
C LEU A 930 -39.01 -2.26 -11.69
N THR A 931 -38.93 -3.51 -11.24
CA THR A 931 -40.06 -4.46 -11.34
C THR A 931 -41.16 -4.16 -10.33
N GLY A 932 -40.82 -3.58 -9.17
CA GLY A 932 -41.72 -3.55 -8.03
C GLY A 932 -42.00 -4.94 -7.44
N GLY A 933 -41.17 -5.93 -7.79
CA GLY A 933 -41.28 -7.30 -7.28
C GLY A 933 -40.65 -7.49 -5.90
N THR A 934 -40.84 -8.70 -5.38
CA THR A 934 -40.22 -9.19 -4.14
C THR A 934 -39.40 -10.44 -4.46
N LEU A 935 -38.12 -10.44 -4.10
CA LEU A 935 -37.27 -11.63 -4.16
C LEU A 935 -37.53 -12.47 -2.91
N ASP A 936 -38.10 -13.64 -3.11
CA ASP A 936 -38.29 -14.65 -2.06
C ASP A 936 -37.13 -15.65 -2.17
N CYS A 937 -36.03 -15.36 -1.47
CA CYS A 937 -34.83 -16.19 -1.49
C CYS A 937 -35.06 -17.59 -0.87
N THR A 938 -36.13 -17.79 -0.08
CA THR A 938 -36.44 -19.09 0.54
C THR A 938 -37.10 -20.06 -0.43
N ASN A 939 -37.87 -19.53 -1.38
CA ASN A 939 -38.49 -20.32 -2.46
C ASN A 939 -37.74 -20.18 -3.80
N GLY A 940 -36.71 -19.33 -3.87
CA GLY A 940 -35.92 -19.08 -5.08
C GLY A 940 -36.66 -18.30 -6.17
N TRP A 941 -37.70 -17.53 -5.85
CA TRP A 941 -38.56 -16.85 -6.84
C TRP A 941 -38.53 -15.33 -6.72
N LEU A 942 -38.35 -14.64 -7.85
CA LEU A 942 -38.60 -13.21 -7.97
C LEU A 942 -40.04 -12.98 -8.46
N ARG A 943 -40.94 -12.72 -7.52
CA ARG A 943 -42.37 -12.47 -7.79
C ARG A 943 -42.58 -11.02 -8.20
N VAL A 944 -43.11 -10.78 -9.39
CA VAL A 944 -43.39 -9.44 -9.94
C VAL A 944 -44.89 -9.26 -10.15
N PRO A 945 -45.52 -8.20 -9.59
CA PRO A 945 -46.93 -7.93 -9.84
C PRO A 945 -47.10 -7.28 -11.22
N ASN A 946 -47.88 -7.89 -12.11
CA ASN A 946 -48.20 -7.29 -13.41
C ASN A 946 -49.33 -6.28 -13.25
N ASN A 947 -49.29 -5.18 -14.00
CA ASN A 947 -50.45 -4.31 -14.12
C ASN A 947 -51.54 -5.07 -14.91
N PRO A 948 -52.81 -5.07 -14.47
CA PRO A 948 -53.88 -5.68 -15.26
C PRO A 948 -53.97 -4.98 -16.61
N SER A 949 -53.96 -5.75 -17.70
CA SER A 949 -54.12 -5.20 -19.04
C SER A 949 -55.50 -4.55 -19.15
N ILE A 950 -55.51 -3.24 -19.44
CA ILE A 950 -56.74 -2.51 -19.75
C ILE A 950 -57.19 -2.97 -21.14
N THR A 951 -57.90 -4.09 -21.17
CA THR A 951 -58.67 -4.48 -22.34
C THR A 951 -59.90 -3.59 -22.40
N GLU A 952 -60.00 -2.77 -23.45
CA GLU A 952 -61.09 -1.81 -23.67
C GLU A 952 -62.41 -2.49 -24.06
N HIS A 953 -62.92 -3.38 -23.20
CA HIS A 953 -64.25 -3.94 -23.33
C HIS A 953 -65.04 -3.75 -22.03
N SER A 954 -66.02 -2.85 -22.14
CA SER A 954 -67.00 -2.50 -21.12
C SER A 954 -67.61 -3.72 -20.43
N LYS A 955 -67.31 -3.89 -19.15
CA LYS A 955 -68.07 -4.77 -18.23
C LYS A 955 -68.67 -3.94 -17.10
N PRO A 956 -69.87 -4.30 -16.61
CA PRO A 956 -70.61 -3.48 -15.66
C PRO A 956 -69.94 -3.43 -14.29
N ARG A 957 -70.06 -2.25 -13.67
CA ARG A 957 -69.44 -1.83 -12.42
C ARG A 957 -70.08 -2.54 -11.21
N ASN A 958 -69.70 -3.79 -10.93
CA ASN A 958 -69.87 -4.48 -9.63
C ASN A 958 -69.16 -5.85 -9.61
N GLN A 959 -67.83 -5.87 -9.49
CA GLN A 959 -67.07 -7.03 -9.01
C GLN A 959 -65.92 -6.54 -8.12
N PRO A 960 -65.52 -7.32 -7.08
CA PRO A 960 -64.39 -6.95 -6.22
C PRO A 960 -63.09 -6.89 -7.04
N THR A 961 -62.20 -5.96 -6.69
CA THR A 961 -60.90 -5.76 -7.36
C THR A 961 -60.08 -7.04 -7.33
N ALA A 962 -59.94 -7.67 -8.50
CA ALA A 962 -59.08 -8.83 -8.68
C ALA A 962 -57.62 -8.46 -8.37
N THR A 963 -56.92 -9.32 -7.63
CA THR A 963 -55.48 -9.17 -7.39
C THR A 963 -54.71 -9.19 -8.71
N PRO A 964 -53.73 -8.31 -8.92
CA PRO A 964 -52.91 -8.32 -10.13
C PRO A 964 -52.23 -9.67 -10.32
N PRO A 965 -52.15 -10.21 -11.56
CA PRO A 965 -51.47 -11.48 -11.79
C PRO A 965 -49.98 -11.33 -11.43
N ILE A 966 -49.50 -12.24 -10.59
CA ILE A 966 -48.09 -12.31 -10.19
C ILE A 966 -47.38 -13.21 -11.20
N THR A 967 -46.33 -12.69 -11.82
CA THR A 967 -45.42 -13.48 -12.67
C THR A 967 -44.08 -13.67 -12.00
N ASN A 968 -43.40 -14.77 -12.31
CA ASN A 968 -41.99 -14.91 -12.01
C ASN A 968 -41.18 -14.19 -13.11
N ARG A 969 -40.03 -13.64 -12.74
CA ARG A 969 -39.06 -13.01 -13.66
C ARG A 969 -37.66 -13.45 -13.29
N VAL A 970 -36.73 -13.41 -14.25
CA VAL A 970 -35.30 -13.61 -14.01
C VAL A 970 -34.53 -12.39 -14.49
N GLY A 971 -33.55 -11.95 -13.69
CA GLY A 971 -32.64 -10.86 -14.01
C GLY A 971 -31.22 -11.35 -14.27
N VAL A 972 -30.55 -10.85 -15.31
CA VAL A 972 -29.11 -11.02 -15.55
C VAL A 972 -28.42 -9.69 -15.29
N LEU A 973 -27.47 -9.67 -14.37
CA LEU A 973 -26.81 -8.49 -13.79
C LEU A 973 -25.33 -8.47 -14.14
N SER A 974 -24.77 -7.33 -14.54
CA SER A 974 -23.32 -7.13 -14.52
C SER A 974 -22.96 -5.67 -14.27
N THR A 975 -21.92 -5.44 -13.45
CA THR A 975 -21.28 -4.13 -13.22
C THR A 975 -19.87 -4.06 -13.80
N ARG A 976 -19.36 -5.16 -14.37
CA ARG A 976 -17.95 -5.35 -14.75
C ARG A 976 -17.74 -5.45 -16.26
N LEU A 977 -18.71 -5.00 -17.06
CA LEU A 977 -18.56 -4.93 -18.52
C LEU A 977 -17.58 -3.80 -18.86
N VAL A 978 -16.58 -4.13 -19.68
CA VAL A 978 -15.51 -3.22 -20.10
C VAL A 978 -15.40 -3.23 -21.60
N HIS A 979 -15.35 -2.04 -22.22
CA HIS A 979 -15.06 -1.87 -23.63
C HIS A 979 -14.40 -0.51 -23.89
N THR A 980 -13.17 -0.49 -24.40
CA THR A 980 -12.41 0.77 -24.55
C THR A 980 -13.12 1.80 -25.43
N ASN A 981 -13.69 1.37 -26.56
CA ASN A 981 -14.34 2.26 -27.52
C ASN A 981 -15.56 3.02 -26.94
N LEU A 982 -16.18 2.56 -25.84
CA LEU A 982 -17.25 3.33 -25.18
C LEU A 982 -16.76 4.70 -24.69
N SER A 983 -15.46 4.89 -24.45
CA SER A 983 -14.89 6.21 -24.12
C SER A 983 -15.14 7.26 -25.20
N MET A 984 -15.34 6.83 -26.46
CA MET A 984 -15.57 7.71 -27.61
C MET A 984 -17.06 8.04 -27.80
N VAL A 985 -17.98 7.27 -27.21
CA VAL A 985 -19.43 7.39 -27.43
C VAL A 985 -20.10 8.13 -26.27
N TYR A 986 -20.76 9.26 -26.55
CA TYR A 986 -21.52 9.98 -25.54
C TYR A 986 -22.82 9.24 -25.19
N TYR A 987 -23.30 9.36 -23.95
CA TYR A 987 -24.47 8.61 -23.48
C TYR A 987 -25.72 8.89 -24.33
N ASN A 988 -25.94 10.13 -24.74
CA ASN A 988 -27.03 10.50 -25.66
C ASN A 988 -26.98 9.79 -27.03
N VAL A 989 -25.80 9.50 -27.57
CA VAL A 989 -25.60 8.72 -28.81
C VAL A 989 -25.79 7.24 -28.52
N PHE A 990 -25.22 6.75 -27.41
CA PHE A 990 -25.36 5.37 -26.96
C PHE A 990 -26.84 4.97 -26.78
N PHE A 991 -27.65 5.80 -26.11
CA PHE A 991 -29.09 5.52 -25.95
C PHE A 991 -29.89 5.65 -27.25
N LYS A 992 -29.48 6.50 -28.20
CA LYS A 992 -30.10 6.55 -29.54
C LYS A 992 -29.83 5.26 -30.32
N MET A 993 -28.59 4.77 -30.28
CA MET A 993 -28.18 3.49 -30.88
C MET A 993 -28.94 2.32 -30.24
N CYS A 994 -28.99 2.24 -28.91
CA CYS A 994 -29.79 1.24 -28.19
C CYS A 994 -31.26 1.26 -28.63
N ARG A 995 -31.88 2.44 -28.67
CA ARG A 995 -33.28 2.61 -29.08
C ARG A 995 -33.54 2.19 -30.54
N ALA A 996 -32.59 2.44 -31.45
CA ALA A 996 -32.71 2.01 -32.84
C ALA A 996 -32.73 0.47 -32.99
N HIS A 997 -32.00 -0.24 -32.13
CA HIS A 997 -31.94 -1.70 -32.07
C HIS A 997 -33.01 -2.34 -31.17
N GLY A 998 -33.95 -1.55 -30.64
CA GLY A 998 -34.99 -2.03 -29.72
C GLY A 998 -34.48 -2.38 -28.32
N ILE A 999 -33.26 -1.97 -27.96
CA ILE A 999 -32.66 -2.20 -26.64
C ILE A 999 -33.20 -1.14 -25.67
N GLY A 1000 -34.01 -1.58 -24.72
CA GLY A 1000 -34.57 -0.76 -23.65
C GLY A 1000 -35.41 -1.59 -22.70
N PHE A 1001 -35.96 -0.94 -21.67
CA PHE A 1001 -36.84 -1.55 -20.68
C PHE A 1001 -38.29 -1.12 -20.93
N ASP A 1002 -39.19 -2.09 -21.10
CA ASP A 1002 -40.62 -1.83 -21.17
C ASP A 1002 -41.19 -1.74 -19.75
N VAL A 1003 -41.74 -0.57 -19.44
CA VAL A 1003 -42.31 -0.22 -18.15
C VAL A 1003 -43.67 -0.90 -17.90
N LYS A 1004 -44.39 -1.29 -18.96
CA LYS A 1004 -45.68 -2.00 -18.87
C LYS A 1004 -45.46 -3.48 -18.54
N GLU A 1005 -44.64 -4.16 -19.34
CA GLU A 1005 -44.34 -5.59 -19.17
C GLU A 1005 -43.31 -5.85 -18.08
N LYS A 1006 -42.57 -4.81 -17.65
CA LYS A 1006 -41.49 -4.89 -16.65
C LYS A 1006 -40.37 -5.85 -17.09
N GLN A 1007 -40.05 -5.82 -18.38
CA GLN A 1007 -39.05 -6.65 -19.05
C GLN A 1007 -38.09 -5.78 -19.88
N GLY A 1008 -37.00 -6.37 -20.36
CA GLY A 1008 -36.00 -5.70 -21.20
C GLY A 1008 -34.76 -5.25 -20.43
N THR A 1009 -34.03 -4.27 -20.96
CA THR A 1009 -32.67 -3.95 -20.51
C THR A 1009 -32.50 -2.51 -20.01
N VAL A 1010 -31.83 -2.39 -18.86
CA VAL A 1010 -31.43 -1.13 -18.20
C VAL A 1010 -29.90 -1.08 -18.08
N PHE A 1011 -29.34 0.12 -18.14
CA PHE A 1011 -27.90 0.36 -18.05
C PHE A 1011 -27.53 1.16 -16.79
N LEU A 1012 -26.38 0.84 -16.20
CA LEU A 1012 -25.81 1.60 -15.08
C LEU A 1012 -24.72 2.54 -15.59
N LEU A 1013 -24.90 3.85 -15.40
CA LEU A 1013 -23.98 4.89 -15.84
C LEU A 1013 -23.04 5.27 -14.70
N LEU A 1014 -21.76 4.94 -14.84
CA LEU A 1014 -20.78 4.97 -13.75
C LEU A 1014 -19.95 6.25 -13.69
N GLU A 1015 -19.53 6.77 -14.86
CA GLU A 1015 -18.67 7.97 -14.97
C GLU A 1015 -18.72 8.52 -16.40
N ASN A 1016 -18.86 9.84 -16.54
CA ASN A 1016 -18.89 10.53 -17.84
C ASN A 1016 -17.50 10.76 -18.49
N GLN A 1017 -16.41 10.83 -17.71
CA GLN A 1017 -15.08 11.10 -18.27
C GLN A 1017 -14.52 9.92 -19.07
N LYS A 1018 -14.28 8.76 -18.44
CA LYS A 1018 -13.63 7.65 -19.14
C LYS A 1018 -14.59 6.75 -19.91
N ARG A 1019 -15.87 6.62 -19.50
CA ARG A 1019 -16.97 5.86 -20.15
C ARG A 1019 -16.70 4.40 -20.57
N HIS A 1020 -15.51 3.85 -20.35
CA HIS A 1020 -15.07 2.51 -20.78
C HIS A 1020 -15.69 1.34 -19.99
N ARG A 1021 -16.51 1.64 -18.97
CA ARG A 1021 -17.22 0.65 -18.14
C ARG A 1021 -18.72 0.92 -18.19
N LEU A 1022 -19.49 -0.16 -18.19
CA LEU A 1022 -20.94 -0.13 -18.29
C LEU A 1022 -21.52 -1.16 -17.30
N GLY A 1023 -22.58 -0.79 -16.58
CA GLY A 1023 -23.43 -1.79 -15.96
C GLY A 1023 -24.59 -2.15 -16.89
N MET A 1024 -25.03 -3.41 -16.90
CA MET A 1024 -26.20 -3.85 -17.65
C MET A 1024 -27.05 -4.79 -16.78
N LEU A 1025 -28.36 -4.62 -16.88
CA LEU A 1025 -29.39 -5.44 -16.25
C LEU A 1025 -30.40 -5.83 -17.33
N SER A 1026 -30.58 -7.11 -17.60
CA SER A 1026 -31.63 -7.63 -18.51
C SER A 1026 -32.65 -8.44 -17.72
N ILE A 1027 -33.94 -8.20 -17.96
CA ILE A 1027 -35.06 -8.82 -17.25
C ILE A 1027 -35.97 -9.54 -18.25
N ALA A 1028 -36.28 -10.80 -18.02
CA ALA A 1028 -37.23 -11.58 -18.82
C ALA A 1028 -38.10 -12.49 -17.92
N GLU A 1029 -38.97 -13.27 -18.56
CA GLU A 1029 -39.73 -14.36 -17.90
C GLU A 1029 -38.80 -15.51 -17.52
N ASP A 1030 -38.11 -16.08 -18.50
CA ASP A 1030 -37.26 -17.26 -18.32
C ASP A 1030 -35.77 -16.91 -18.27
N LEU A 1031 -34.99 -17.77 -17.62
CA LEU A 1031 -33.52 -17.68 -17.58
C LEU A 1031 -32.92 -17.65 -19.00
N GLN A 1032 -33.35 -18.53 -19.89
CA GLN A 1032 -32.92 -18.56 -21.29
C GLN A 1032 -33.22 -17.23 -22.01
N GLY A 1033 -34.42 -16.67 -21.81
CA GLY A 1033 -34.81 -15.38 -22.39
C GLY A 1033 -33.97 -14.21 -21.88
N ALA A 1034 -33.67 -14.19 -20.58
CA ALA A 1034 -32.86 -13.14 -19.95
C ALA A 1034 -31.40 -13.21 -20.42
N LEU A 1035 -30.81 -14.41 -20.46
CA LEU A 1035 -29.46 -14.69 -20.95
C LEU A 1035 -29.31 -14.35 -22.43
N MET A 1036 -30.22 -14.81 -23.29
CA MET A 1036 -30.21 -14.50 -24.73
C MET A 1036 -30.35 -13.00 -24.99
N THR A 1037 -31.22 -12.31 -24.25
CA THR A 1037 -31.36 -10.85 -24.36
C THR A 1037 -30.07 -10.14 -23.94
N PHE A 1038 -29.44 -10.57 -22.84
CA PHE A 1038 -28.17 -10.03 -22.36
C PHE A 1038 -27.04 -10.24 -23.39
N ALA A 1039 -26.85 -11.46 -23.89
CA ALA A 1039 -25.83 -11.79 -24.88
C ALA A 1039 -26.03 -11.03 -26.20
N ARG A 1040 -27.26 -11.02 -26.73
CA ARG A 1040 -27.64 -10.25 -27.92
C ARG A 1040 -27.30 -8.76 -27.77
N ASN A 1041 -27.61 -8.16 -26.62
CA ASN A 1041 -27.36 -6.75 -26.39
C ASN A 1041 -25.87 -6.42 -26.32
N LEU A 1042 -25.06 -7.27 -25.66
CA LEU A 1042 -23.59 -7.13 -25.69
C LEU A 1042 -23.05 -7.24 -27.12
N PHE A 1043 -23.54 -8.20 -27.91
CA PHE A 1043 -23.10 -8.42 -29.28
C PHE A 1043 -23.42 -7.22 -30.19
N VAL A 1044 -24.67 -6.73 -30.16
CA VAL A 1044 -25.10 -5.56 -30.95
C VAL A 1044 -24.31 -4.31 -30.55
N ILE A 1045 -24.15 -4.03 -29.24
CA ILE A 1045 -23.37 -2.88 -28.77
C ILE A 1045 -21.91 -3.01 -29.24
N HIS A 1046 -21.31 -4.20 -29.15
CA HIS A 1046 -19.94 -4.43 -29.63
C HIS A 1046 -19.80 -4.15 -31.12
N GLN A 1047 -20.74 -4.62 -31.97
CA GLN A 1047 -20.72 -4.38 -33.42
C GLN A 1047 -20.83 -2.89 -33.77
N GLU A 1048 -21.72 -2.14 -33.12
CA GLU A 1048 -21.92 -0.72 -33.39
C GLU A 1048 -20.72 0.16 -33.00
N ILE A 1049 -20.02 -0.18 -31.91
CA ILE A 1049 -18.88 0.62 -31.41
C ILE A 1049 -17.52 0.13 -31.90
N SER A 1050 -17.46 -0.98 -32.66
CA SER A 1050 -16.21 -1.62 -33.09
C SER A 1050 -16.14 -1.72 -34.61
N THR A 1051 -15.23 -0.97 -35.21
CA THR A 1051 -14.93 -1.14 -36.64
C THR A 1051 -13.95 -2.30 -36.83
N PRO A 1052 -13.84 -2.90 -38.04
CA PRO A 1052 -12.86 -3.95 -38.30
C PRO A 1052 -11.41 -3.53 -37.99
N ASN A 1053 -11.09 -2.23 -38.08
CA ASN A 1053 -9.77 -1.68 -37.77
C ASN A 1053 -9.62 -1.22 -36.30
N MET A 1054 -10.70 -1.16 -35.51
CA MET A 1054 -10.69 -0.69 -34.12
C MET A 1054 -11.63 -1.53 -33.24
N GLN A 1055 -11.20 -2.74 -32.90
CA GLN A 1055 -11.97 -3.66 -32.03
C GLN A 1055 -11.96 -3.27 -30.55
N GLY A 1056 -10.90 -2.58 -30.08
CA GLY A 1056 -10.73 -2.21 -28.67
C GLY A 1056 -10.39 -3.39 -27.74
N GLU A 1057 -10.05 -3.09 -26.48
CA GLU A 1057 -10.06 -4.12 -25.42
C GLU A 1057 -11.48 -4.27 -24.88
N THR A 1058 -11.99 -5.51 -24.81
CA THR A 1058 -13.34 -5.81 -24.34
C THR A 1058 -13.44 -7.20 -23.72
N ASN A 1059 -14.29 -7.35 -22.69
CA ASN A 1059 -14.69 -8.65 -22.14
C ASN A 1059 -16.05 -9.15 -22.67
N PHE A 1060 -16.72 -8.40 -23.56
CA PHE A 1060 -18.06 -8.71 -24.06
C PHE A 1060 -18.07 -10.06 -24.80
N LYS A 1061 -17.11 -10.29 -25.71
CA LYS A 1061 -17.00 -11.54 -26.49
C LYS A 1061 -16.90 -12.78 -25.60
N LYS A 1062 -16.11 -12.70 -24.52
CA LYS A 1062 -15.94 -13.82 -23.58
C LYS A 1062 -17.22 -14.08 -22.79
N THR A 1063 -17.88 -13.00 -22.36
CA THR A 1063 -19.17 -13.08 -21.65
C THR A 1063 -20.26 -13.69 -22.53
N VAL A 1064 -20.30 -13.36 -23.83
CA VAL A 1064 -21.23 -13.95 -24.80
C VAL A 1064 -20.95 -15.44 -24.98
N LEU A 1065 -19.70 -15.84 -25.20
CA LEU A 1065 -19.32 -17.26 -25.33
C LEU A 1065 -19.67 -18.08 -24.07
N GLU A 1066 -19.48 -17.52 -22.88
CA GLU A 1066 -19.87 -18.20 -21.63
C GLU A 1066 -21.39 -18.38 -21.52
N ILE A 1067 -22.15 -17.36 -21.92
CA ILE A 1067 -23.62 -17.46 -21.96
C ILE A 1067 -24.06 -18.50 -23.01
N GLU A 1068 -23.42 -18.56 -24.18
CA GLU A 1068 -23.66 -19.59 -25.20
C GLU A 1068 -23.36 -21.01 -24.65
N ASN A 1069 -22.28 -21.18 -23.87
CA ASN A 1069 -21.98 -22.45 -23.20
C ASN A 1069 -23.09 -22.84 -22.19
N ILE A 1070 -23.50 -21.91 -21.32
CA ILE A 1070 -24.57 -22.13 -20.32
C ILE A 1070 -25.88 -22.52 -21.02
N LEU A 1071 -26.23 -21.84 -22.11
CA LEU A 1071 -27.41 -22.13 -22.90
C LEU A 1071 -27.35 -23.50 -23.58
N GLY A 1072 -26.21 -23.86 -24.18
CA GLY A 1072 -26.02 -25.18 -24.79
C GLY A 1072 -26.18 -26.33 -23.77
N VAL A 1073 -25.60 -26.20 -22.58
CA VAL A 1073 -25.78 -27.17 -21.48
C VAL A 1073 -27.24 -27.24 -21.03
N THR A 1074 -27.95 -26.11 -21.00
CA THR A 1074 -29.38 -26.05 -20.65
C THR A 1074 -30.24 -26.78 -21.69
N GLU A 1075 -29.96 -26.59 -22.98
CA GLU A 1075 -30.67 -27.26 -24.08
C GLU A 1075 -30.37 -28.78 -24.14
N GLU A 1076 -29.12 -29.20 -23.92
CA GLU A 1076 -28.78 -30.62 -23.83
C GLU A 1076 -29.49 -31.32 -22.66
N ASN A 1077 -29.58 -30.66 -21.50
CA ASN A 1077 -30.25 -31.23 -20.32
C ASN A 1077 -31.76 -31.34 -20.53
N LYS A 1078 -32.37 -30.36 -21.23
CA LYS A 1078 -33.75 -30.45 -21.70
C LYS A 1078 -33.98 -31.66 -22.61
N LEU A 1079 -33.13 -31.87 -23.61
CA LEU A 1079 -33.26 -32.99 -24.54
C LEU A 1079 -33.16 -34.35 -23.84
N LYS A 1080 -32.19 -34.52 -22.91
CA LYS A 1080 -32.07 -35.75 -22.10
C LYS A 1080 -33.30 -36.00 -21.22
N PHE A 1081 -33.90 -34.94 -20.67
CA PHE A 1081 -35.11 -35.05 -19.88
C PHE A 1081 -36.28 -35.55 -20.75
N GLU A 1082 -36.48 -34.94 -21.93
CA GLU A 1082 -37.49 -35.36 -22.92
C GLU A 1082 -37.26 -36.81 -23.40
N GLU A 1083 -36.00 -37.25 -23.60
CA GLU A 1083 -35.65 -38.64 -23.90
C GLU A 1083 -35.91 -39.62 -22.74
N SER A 1084 -35.72 -39.17 -21.49
CA SER A 1084 -36.00 -39.99 -20.30
C SER A 1084 -37.51 -40.20 -20.10
N GLU A 1085 -38.33 -39.14 -20.26
CA GLU A 1085 -39.79 -39.26 -20.24
C GLU A 1085 -40.32 -40.09 -21.42
N ALA A 1086 -39.67 -40.04 -22.60
CA ALA A 1086 -40.04 -40.87 -23.74
C ALA A 1086 -39.78 -42.38 -23.48
N ASN A 1087 -38.72 -42.72 -22.76
CA ASN A 1087 -38.40 -44.11 -22.41
C ASN A 1087 -39.29 -44.65 -21.27
N ASP A 1088 -39.61 -43.85 -20.25
CA ASP A 1088 -40.53 -44.25 -19.17
C ASP A 1088 -41.98 -44.42 -19.65
N ASN A 1089 -42.34 -43.87 -20.82
CA ASN A 1089 -43.64 -44.03 -21.47
C ASN A 1089 -43.71 -45.19 -22.49
N LEU A 1090 -42.67 -46.03 -22.61
CA LEU A 1090 -42.76 -47.28 -23.36
C LEU A 1090 -43.64 -48.28 -22.57
N PRO A 1091 -44.74 -48.79 -23.14
CA PRO A 1091 -45.54 -49.79 -22.46
C PRO A 1091 -44.73 -51.08 -22.30
N VAL A 1092 -44.56 -51.52 -21.05
CA VAL A 1092 -44.13 -52.88 -20.75
C VAL A 1092 -45.14 -53.83 -21.39
N ASN A 1093 -44.72 -54.53 -22.45
CA ASN A 1093 -45.58 -55.51 -23.11
C ASN A 1093 -45.99 -56.62 -22.11
N PRO A 1094 -47.25 -57.08 -22.15
CA PRO A 1094 -47.82 -58.03 -21.19
C PRO A 1094 -47.24 -59.44 -21.29
#